data_AF-A0A9W9KP98-F1
#
_entry.id   AF-A0A9W9KP98-F1
#
_cell.length_a   1.000
_cell.length_b   1.000
_cell.length_c   1.000
_cell.angle_alpha   90.00
_cell.angle_beta   90.00
_cell.angle_gamma   90.00
#
_symmetry.space_group_name_H-M   'P 1'
#
loop_
_entity.id
_entity.type
_entity.pdbx_description
1 polymer ?
#
loop_
_entity_poly.entity_id
_entity_poly.type
_entity_poly.pdbx_seq_one_letter_code
_entity_poly.pdbx_strand_id
1 'polypeptide(L)'
;MAPANDAVFLRRNNQIQDAIDGQNLKQALQLIEKRIKKGEEGRFLKAWRAHVLFRMADEAHQKRGMTETLDICKAEPPTTDIDTIDILLKTLQKMDGHAETRSMLWEKAAKAKPQDHELQMRWFTFAFDDNDWKSAQKATMSLQKNFPRERKYYFWAIFCTHMLATDDRSSEMDRKLFGTLSYRMASKAAADVPSDPAQLLSQPRAIQKSEELLLLVKIFESQKRFDEVVKILESENLGIKSRICQNDTHFIALKAANLGASHMWEEAISFVKEHYTVPEDEEKQKQVRDLDDWIIWNLLVEAVKHIESPGTAADMRKFVESFIEFSPKSRNATLARLDIIKIAIKKGEMTVEGDLLPICQQYIDQHKGKLYAFNDLRRILDGDKEAMAQMLKYLSENVGEGKNAIVPTINALKLDYCLNISAVDNPSQQKVEEIVTRCMNLYQSSATSEIAKTEKGSKGESSTIESQPRDDLCILAAMAILSGNDEQSDAASHVSFVRAAAVLERLVVDSPHNYQALLMLVRIYLLFGAGSLAFSTFSKMSVKQMQYDTVAHNFFTRLATIHPHSAPPTESAERKDIDPQAAFIQALNFFRTADLTTMRFRTRGLEEGSYTNVEEIVELRKRLSNSICRRVYALDARRAQRLVGGDPLGRFDEIVRDDAPIVDGREYTAFMSCEFPGQPDFEQYLRLGPAPKENWLASARITDQLFNVLKGIAIQKPLTPEMDLPDLSKLSVTEPTDQTAVEKETSKIHSELLRVATFMAGSKSTTPEQADKALSEVEDWLNAKKTSLTLNEAQISPLMISTAICLHDGTPTAATWEYLHAVFTLLETLKALSLLVASASRKSSKSAKLSKERVDRLAGLVPEVFELTRSNTRALKQRISAPGVLSSMVDLVIQGSESDIHSKDLQTVLESSLGTSELELFCGELMESWEEALDGVMRVKL
;
A
#
# COMPACT_ATOMS: atom_id res chain seq x y z
N MET A 1 -34.89 -36.86 -31.13
CA MET A 1 -35.06 -37.78 -29.98
C MET A 1 -33.71 -37.92 -29.30
N ALA A 2 -33.50 -37.26 -28.16
CA ALA A 2 -32.32 -37.48 -27.34
C ALA A 2 -32.39 -38.93 -26.77
N PRO A 3 -31.30 -39.72 -26.80
CA PRO A 3 -31.37 -41.11 -26.40
C PRO A 3 -31.57 -41.19 -24.88
N ALA A 4 -32.49 -42.03 -24.41
CA ALA A 4 -32.79 -42.26 -22.99
C ALA A 4 -31.56 -42.66 -22.12
N ASN A 5 -30.42 -42.96 -22.75
CA ASN A 5 -29.13 -43.20 -22.08
C ASN A 5 -28.54 -41.95 -21.42
N ASP A 6 -28.73 -40.75 -21.97
CA ASP A 6 -28.11 -39.54 -21.41
C ASP A 6 -28.76 -39.10 -20.10
N ALA A 7 -30.08 -39.22 -19.96
CA ALA A 7 -30.79 -38.86 -18.73
C ALA A 7 -30.44 -39.79 -17.56
N VAL A 8 -30.27 -41.09 -17.83
CA VAL A 8 -29.84 -42.08 -16.83
C VAL A 8 -28.38 -41.88 -16.45
N PHE A 9 -27.53 -41.54 -17.42
CA PHE A 9 -26.12 -41.22 -17.20
C PHE A 9 -25.97 -39.95 -16.33
N LEU A 10 -26.69 -38.87 -16.66
CA LEU A 10 -26.70 -37.62 -15.89
C LEU A 10 -27.18 -37.84 -14.45
N ARG A 11 -28.28 -38.58 -14.26
CA ARG A 11 -28.82 -38.89 -12.92
C ARG A 11 -27.81 -39.65 -12.06
N ARG A 12 -27.08 -40.62 -12.65
CA ARG A 12 -26.03 -41.38 -11.94
C ARG A 12 -24.81 -40.53 -11.63
N ASN A 13 -24.46 -39.59 -12.50
CA ASN A 13 -23.38 -38.62 -12.27
C ASN A 13 -23.74 -37.67 -11.12
N ASN A 14 -24.97 -37.14 -11.10
CA ASN A 14 -25.45 -36.28 -10.01
C ASN A 14 -25.42 -37.00 -8.66
N GLN A 15 -25.83 -38.28 -8.59
CA GLN A 15 -25.74 -39.04 -7.33
C GLN A 15 -24.32 -39.17 -6.77
N ILE A 16 -23.31 -39.27 -7.65
CA ILE A 16 -21.91 -39.30 -7.23
C ILE A 16 -21.47 -37.89 -6.80
N GLN A 17 -21.85 -36.86 -7.57
CA GLN A 17 -21.54 -35.47 -7.28
C GLN A 17 -22.15 -35.01 -5.93
N ASP A 18 -23.43 -35.28 -5.69
CA ASP A 18 -24.12 -35.00 -4.42
C ASP A 18 -23.42 -35.67 -3.23
N ALA A 19 -22.92 -36.90 -3.41
CA ALA A 19 -22.19 -37.61 -2.37
C ALA A 19 -20.79 -36.99 -2.11
N ILE A 20 -20.12 -36.46 -3.14
CA ILE A 20 -18.85 -35.73 -3.01
C ILE A 20 -19.07 -34.39 -2.31
N ASP A 21 -20.11 -33.66 -2.71
CA ASP A 21 -20.46 -32.34 -2.18
C ASP A 21 -20.90 -32.43 -0.72
N GLY A 22 -21.66 -33.48 -0.37
CA GLY A 22 -22.01 -33.83 1.01
C GLY A 22 -20.87 -34.43 1.86
N GLN A 23 -19.62 -34.44 1.37
CA GLN A 23 -18.44 -35.05 2.01
C GLN A 23 -18.57 -36.56 2.34
N ASN A 24 -19.54 -37.25 1.74
CA ASN A 24 -19.77 -38.69 1.92
C ASN A 24 -18.88 -39.52 0.97
N LEU A 25 -17.56 -39.36 1.08
CA LEU A 25 -16.57 -39.91 0.15
C LEU A 25 -16.61 -41.45 0.03
N LYS A 26 -16.94 -42.18 1.12
CA LYS A 26 -17.10 -43.64 1.09
C LYS A 26 -18.28 -44.07 0.22
N GLN A 27 -19.40 -43.34 0.29
CA GLN A 27 -20.58 -43.60 -0.52
C GLN A 27 -20.29 -43.28 -1.99
N ALA A 28 -19.63 -42.16 -2.27
CA ALA A 28 -19.19 -41.79 -3.62
C ALA A 28 -18.31 -42.89 -4.23
N LEU A 29 -17.31 -43.40 -3.48
CA LEU A 29 -16.43 -44.48 -3.94
C LEU A 29 -17.21 -45.77 -4.26
N GLN A 30 -18.15 -46.18 -3.41
CA GLN A 30 -18.99 -47.37 -3.65
C GLN A 30 -19.84 -47.23 -4.92
N LEU A 31 -20.43 -46.05 -5.15
CA LEU A 31 -21.22 -45.77 -6.36
C LEU A 31 -20.35 -45.86 -7.62
N ILE A 32 -19.14 -45.30 -7.58
CA ILE A 32 -18.17 -45.34 -8.69
C ILE A 32 -17.74 -46.80 -8.96
N GLU A 33 -17.32 -47.55 -7.93
CA GLU A 33 -16.89 -48.94 -8.08
C GLU A 33 -18.02 -49.85 -8.60
N LYS A 34 -19.26 -49.62 -8.17
CA LYS A 34 -20.43 -50.36 -8.67
C LYS A 34 -20.65 -50.14 -10.16
N ARG A 35 -20.37 -48.93 -10.68
CA ARG A 35 -20.48 -48.63 -12.12
C ARG A 35 -19.34 -49.27 -12.91
N ILE A 36 -18.11 -49.20 -12.40
CA ILE A 36 -16.95 -49.86 -13.01
C ILE A 36 -17.18 -51.38 -13.08
N LYS A 37 -17.66 -52.01 -11.98
CA LYS A 37 -18.00 -53.45 -11.95
C LYS A 37 -19.12 -53.84 -12.91
N LYS A 38 -19.99 -52.89 -13.31
CA LYS A 38 -21.07 -53.11 -14.29
C LYS A 38 -20.61 -52.91 -15.74
N GLY A 39 -19.32 -52.68 -15.98
CA GLY A 39 -18.73 -52.56 -17.32
C GLY A 39 -18.53 -51.13 -17.84
N GLU A 40 -18.79 -50.09 -17.03
CA GLU A 40 -18.51 -48.70 -17.42
C GLU A 40 -17.00 -48.39 -17.22
N GLU A 41 -16.19 -48.59 -18.27
CA GLU A 41 -14.72 -48.50 -18.26
C GLU A 41 -14.15 -47.14 -18.72
N GLY A 42 -14.93 -46.06 -18.61
CA GLY A 42 -14.52 -44.71 -19.06
C GLY A 42 -13.41 -44.07 -18.21
N ARG A 43 -12.51 -43.31 -18.86
CA ARG A 43 -11.45 -42.54 -18.17
C ARG A 43 -12.01 -41.54 -17.16
N PHE A 44 -13.17 -40.96 -17.46
CA PHE A 44 -13.93 -40.08 -16.57
C PHE A 44 -14.22 -40.73 -15.20
N LEU A 45 -14.79 -41.94 -15.18
CA LEU A 45 -15.08 -42.66 -13.93
C LEU A 45 -13.81 -43.06 -13.18
N LYS A 46 -12.73 -43.41 -13.89
CA LYS A 46 -11.43 -43.71 -13.29
C LYS A 46 -10.81 -42.45 -12.67
N ALA A 47 -10.91 -41.29 -13.31
CA ALA A 47 -10.45 -40.01 -12.76
C ALA A 47 -11.25 -39.59 -11.52
N TRP A 48 -12.58 -39.77 -11.52
CA TRP A 48 -13.39 -39.55 -10.32
C TRP A 48 -13.04 -40.49 -9.18
N ARG A 49 -12.80 -41.78 -9.47
CA ARG A 49 -12.33 -42.72 -8.45
C ARG A 49 -11.03 -42.22 -7.83
N ALA A 50 -10.06 -41.87 -8.65
CA ALA A 50 -8.77 -41.36 -8.21
C ALA A 50 -8.91 -40.07 -7.36
N HIS A 51 -9.77 -39.14 -7.79
CA HIS A 51 -10.06 -37.91 -7.04
C HIS A 51 -10.70 -38.18 -5.67
N VAL A 52 -11.68 -39.08 -5.60
CA VAL A 52 -12.34 -39.44 -4.34
C VAL A 52 -11.36 -40.15 -3.40
N LEU A 53 -10.58 -41.11 -3.91
CA LEU A 53 -9.52 -41.80 -3.16
C LEU A 53 -8.51 -40.81 -2.58
N PHE A 54 -8.07 -39.84 -3.38
CA PHE A 54 -7.14 -38.80 -2.95
C PHE A 54 -7.68 -37.93 -1.80
N ARG A 55 -8.99 -37.66 -1.79
CA ARG A 55 -9.64 -36.84 -0.75
C ARG A 55 -9.93 -37.58 0.55
N MET A 56 -9.77 -38.90 0.58
CA MET A 56 -9.99 -39.68 1.81
C MET A 56 -8.87 -39.43 2.82
N ALA A 57 -9.21 -39.46 4.11
CA ALA A 57 -8.25 -39.23 5.21
C ALA A 57 -7.22 -40.36 5.40
N ASP A 58 -7.42 -41.51 4.75
CA ASP A 58 -6.52 -42.66 4.87
C ASP A 58 -5.33 -42.55 3.91
N GLU A 59 -4.11 -42.67 4.43
CA GLU A 59 -2.87 -42.47 3.68
C GLU A 59 -2.70 -43.47 2.52
N ALA A 60 -3.18 -44.71 2.69
CA ALA A 60 -3.12 -45.72 1.63
C ALA A 60 -4.08 -45.39 0.48
N HIS A 61 -5.30 -44.93 0.79
CA HIS A 61 -6.24 -44.43 -0.22
C HIS A 61 -5.70 -43.19 -0.93
N GLN A 62 -5.08 -42.26 -0.19
CA GLN A 62 -4.51 -41.05 -0.76
C GLN A 62 -3.37 -41.37 -1.75
N LYS A 63 -2.40 -42.20 -1.35
CA LYS A 63 -1.30 -42.65 -2.23
C LYS A 63 -1.83 -43.35 -3.47
N ARG A 64 -2.83 -44.22 -3.31
CA ARG A 64 -3.48 -44.89 -4.44
C ARG A 64 -4.16 -43.89 -5.39
N GLY A 65 -4.88 -42.90 -4.85
CA GLY A 65 -5.49 -41.83 -5.63
C GLY A 65 -4.47 -41.02 -6.43
N MET A 66 -3.30 -40.74 -5.83
CA MET A 66 -2.18 -40.08 -6.53
C MET A 66 -1.66 -40.94 -7.69
N THR A 67 -1.34 -42.22 -7.45
CA THR A 67 -0.84 -43.13 -8.48
C THR A 67 -1.83 -43.27 -9.65
N GLU A 68 -3.11 -43.53 -9.35
CA GLU A 68 -4.14 -43.67 -10.38
C GLU A 68 -4.32 -42.38 -11.20
N THR A 69 -4.23 -41.21 -10.58
CA THR A 69 -4.28 -39.91 -11.28
C THR A 69 -3.11 -39.76 -12.25
N LEU A 70 -1.88 -40.05 -11.79
CA LEU A 70 -0.67 -39.93 -12.62
C LEU A 70 -0.66 -40.92 -13.78
N ASP A 71 -1.17 -42.15 -13.57
CA ASP A 71 -1.29 -43.15 -14.63
C ASP A 71 -2.24 -42.69 -15.74
N ILE A 72 -3.37 -42.06 -15.37
CA ILE A 72 -4.31 -41.49 -16.35
C ILE A 72 -3.67 -40.32 -17.10
N CYS A 73 -2.88 -39.47 -16.44
CA CYS A 73 -2.17 -38.36 -17.09
C CYS A 73 -1.05 -38.83 -18.05
N LYS A 74 -0.50 -40.02 -17.84
CA LYS A 74 0.55 -40.63 -18.69
C LYS A 74 0.00 -41.55 -19.79
N ALA A 75 -1.32 -41.76 -19.84
CA ALA A 75 -1.93 -42.69 -20.78
C ALA A 75 -1.78 -42.24 -22.25
N GLU A 76 -1.54 -43.20 -23.14
CA GLU A 76 -1.52 -43.04 -24.60
C GLU A 76 -2.68 -43.84 -25.22
N PRO A 77 -3.56 -43.24 -26.06
CA PRO A 77 -3.57 -41.83 -26.48
C PRO A 77 -3.92 -40.88 -25.32
N PRO A 78 -3.56 -39.59 -25.38
CA PRO A 78 -3.85 -38.63 -24.31
C PRO A 78 -5.35 -38.48 -24.02
N THR A 79 -5.67 -38.11 -22.78
CA THR A 79 -7.06 -37.80 -22.41
C THR A 79 -7.47 -36.48 -23.07
N THR A 80 -8.58 -36.51 -23.83
CA THR A 80 -9.09 -35.36 -24.61
C THR A 80 -10.48 -34.91 -24.16
N ASP A 81 -11.05 -35.59 -23.17
CA ASP A 81 -12.34 -35.24 -22.58
C ASP A 81 -12.15 -34.14 -21.53
N ILE A 82 -12.82 -33.01 -21.71
CA ILE A 82 -12.65 -31.80 -20.89
C ILE A 82 -12.99 -32.07 -19.42
N ASP A 83 -14.15 -32.71 -19.16
CA ASP A 83 -14.59 -33.01 -17.80
C ASP A 83 -13.59 -33.92 -17.07
N THR A 84 -13.05 -34.93 -17.76
CA THR A 84 -12.00 -35.80 -17.21
C THR A 84 -10.73 -35.00 -16.90
N ILE A 85 -10.29 -34.10 -17.78
CA ILE A 85 -9.11 -33.25 -17.57
C ILE A 85 -9.30 -32.35 -16.34
N ASP A 86 -10.47 -31.72 -16.19
CA ASP A 86 -10.81 -30.86 -15.05
C ASP A 86 -10.74 -31.61 -13.71
N ILE A 87 -11.22 -32.86 -13.66
CA ILE A 87 -11.13 -33.71 -12.46
C ILE A 87 -9.67 -34.05 -12.13
N LEU A 88 -8.86 -34.37 -13.14
CA LEU A 88 -7.44 -34.66 -12.96
C LEU A 88 -6.71 -33.43 -12.44
N LEU A 89 -6.98 -32.24 -12.99
CA LEU A 89 -6.40 -30.97 -12.53
C LEU A 89 -6.78 -30.65 -11.08
N LYS A 90 -8.05 -30.78 -10.71
CA LYS A 90 -8.50 -30.59 -9.30
C LYS A 90 -7.77 -31.51 -8.32
N THR A 91 -7.36 -32.69 -8.78
CA THR A 91 -6.59 -33.64 -7.97
C THR A 91 -5.12 -33.23 -7.93
N LEU A 92 -4.51 -32.99 -9.09
CA LEU A 92 -3.11 -32.58 -9.22
C LEU A 92 -2.81 -31.23 -8.55
N GLN A 93 -3.76 -30.28 -8.51
CA GLN A 93 -3.60 -29.00 -7.82
C GLN A 93 -3.35 -29.18 -6.31
N LYS A 94 -3.86 -30.27 -5.73
CA LYS A 94 -3.67 -30.62 -4.32
C LYS A 94 -2.46 -31.54 -4.09
N MET A 95 -1.75 -31.92 -5.16
CA MET A 95 -0.56 -32.75 -5.10
C MET A 95 0.69 -31.88 -5.27
N ASP A 96 1.65 -32.03 -4.36
CA ASP A 96 2.92 -31.32 -4.42
C ASP A 96 3.88 -31.95 -5.45
N GLY A 97 4.78 -31.15 -6.02
CA GLY A 97 5.84 -31.63 -6.92
C GLY A 97 5.40 -32.06 -8.33
N HIS A 98 4.10 -31.96 -8.67
CA HIS A 98 3.56 -32.39 -9.98
C HIS A 98 3.18 -31.23 -10.92
N ALA A 99 3.78 -30.06 -10.74
CA ALA A 99 3.50 -28.86 -11.55
C ALA A 99 3.68 -29.11 -13.07
N GLU A 100 4.74 -29.81 -13.47
CA GLU A 100 4.99 -30.14 -14.88
C GLU A 100 3.88 -31.03 -15.47
N THR A 101 3.40 -32.01 -14.70
CA THR A 101 2.29 -32.87 -15.15
C THR A 101 1.00 -32.08 -15.31
N ARG A 102 0.76 -31.07 -14.45
CA ARG A 102 -0.37 -30.14 -14.59
C ARG A 102 -0.29 -29.33 -15.88
N SER A 103 0.84 -28.65 -16.11
CA SER A 103 1.02 -27.78 -17.28
C SER A 103 0.93 -28.56 -18.61
N MET A 104 1.41 -29.81 -18.64
CA MET A 104 1.44 -30.62 -19.86
C MET A 104 0.11 -31.30 -20.21
N LEU A 105 -0.84 -31.39 -19.28
CA LEU A 105 -2.08 -32.16 -19.49
C LEU A 105 -2.94 -31.56 -20.61
N TRP A 106 -3.20 -30.25 -20.56
CA TRP A 106 -3.92 -29.53 -21.60
C TRP A 106 -3.15 -29.51 -22.92
N GLU A 107 -1.82 -29.33 -22.87
CA GLU A 107 -0.97 -29.33 -24.07
C GLU A 107 -1.09 -30.65 -24.84
N LYS A 108 -1.02 -31.79 -24.14
CA LYS A 108 -1.16 -33.13 -24.77
C LYS A 108 -2.56 -33.33 -25.36
N ALA A 109 -3.60 -32.94 -24.63
CA ALA A 109 -4.98 -33.06 -25.09
C ALA A 109 -5.21 -32.22 -26.36
N ALA A 110 -4.82 -30.94 -26.33
CA ALA A 110 -4.97 -30.02 -27.44
C ALA A 110 -4.17 -30.45 -28.68
N LYS A 111 -2.96 -31.01 -28.50
CA LYS A 111 -2.17 -31.59 -29.60
C LYS A 111 -2.80 -32.84 -30.21
N ALA A 112 -3.51 -33.64 -29.42
CA ALA A 112 -4.21 -34.82 -29.92
C ALA A 112 -5.46 -34.45 -30.76
N LYS A 113 -6.09 -33.31 -30.48
CA LYS A 113 -7.21 -32.76 -31.27
C LYS A 113 -6.97 -31.29 -31.66
N PRO A 114 -6.09 -31.01 -32.65
CA PRO A 114 -5.70 -29.64 -32.99
C PRO A 114 -6.82 -28.79 -33.61
N GLN A 115 -7.86 -29.42 -34.16
CA GLN A 115 -9.02 -28.75 -34.76
C GLN A 115 -10.18 -28.53 -33.77
N ASP A 116 -10.04 -29.01 -32.53
CA ASP A 116 -11.04 -28.80 -31.48
C ASP A 116 -10.81 -27.43 -30.83
N HIS A 117 -11.62 -26.45 -31.25
CA HIS A 117 -11.50 -25.06 -30.82
C HIS A 117 -11.71 -24.90 -29.32
N GLU A 118 -12.72 -25.58 -28.76
CA GLU A 118 -13.01 -25.51 -27.33
C GLU A 118 -11.83 -26.04 -26.52
N LEU A 119 -11.26 -27.17 -26.92
CA LEU A 119 -10.10 -27.75 -26.24
C LEU A 119 -8.86 -26.84 -26.29
N GLN A 120 -8.60 -26.20 -27.45
CA GLN A 120 -7.49 -25.25 -27.62
C GLN A 120 -7.69 -23.98 -26.78
N MET A 121 -8.92 -23.45 -26.75
CA MET A 121 -9.27 -22.29 -25.92
C MET A 121 -9.19 -22.61 -24.43
N ARG A 122 -9.65 -23.79 -23.98
CA ARG A 122 -9.50 -24.22 -22.58
C ARG A 122 -8.04 -24.30 -22.18
N TRP A 123 -7.18 -24.90 -23.00
CA TRP A 123 -5.74 -24.92 -22.75
C TRP A 123 -5.18 -23.49 -22.58
N PHE A 124 -5.52 -22.59 -23.51
CA PHE A 124 -5.09 -21.20 -23.44
C PHE A 124 -5.58 -20.50 -22.16
N THR A 125 -6.88 -20.56 -21.85
CA THR A 125 -7.46 -19.90 -20.68
C THR A 125 -6.81 -20.36 -19.38
N PHE A 126 -6.62 -21.67 -19.18
CA PHE A 126 -5.95 -22.17 -17.98
C PHE A 126 -4.50 -21.67 -17.87
N ALA A 127 -3.74 -21.71 -18.97
CA ALA A 127 -2.37 -21.23 -18.97
C ALA A 127 -2.26 -19.71 -18.71
N PHE A 128 -3.16 -18.93 -19.32
CA PHE A 128 -3.24 -17.49 -19.14
C PHE A 128 -3.67 -17.12 -17.71
N ASP A 129 -4.58 -17.91 -17.12
CA ASP A 129 -5.08 -17.68 -15.77
C ASP A 129 -4.02 -17.90 -14.69
N ASP A 130 -3.25 -18.97 -14.83
CA ASP A 130 -2.20 -19.34 -13.89
C ASP A 130 -0.88 -18.56 -14.09
N ASN A 131 -0.84 -17.60 -15.03
CA ASN A 131 0.37 -16.90 -15.47
C ASN A 131 1.48 -17.87 -15.97
N ASP A 132 1.11 -19.03 -16.53
CA ASP A 132 2.03 -19.93 -17.21
C ASP A 132 2.26 -19.41 -18.63
N TRP A 133 3.06 -18.35 -18.75
CA TRP A 133 3.31 -17.66 -20.01
C TRP A 133 3.91 -18.57 -21.08
N LYS A 134 4.66 -19.60 -20.68
CA LYS A 134 5.24 -20.59 -21.60
C LYS A 134 4.16 -21.47 -22.22
N SER A 135 3.23 -21.95 -21.42
CA SER A 135 2.07 -22.71 -21.89
C SER A 135 1.12 -21.82 -22.70
N ALA A 136 0.87 -20.58 -22.27
CA ALA A 136 0.01 -19.61 -22.96
C ALA A 136 0.59 -19.24 -24.34
N GLN A 137 1.90 -19.05 -24.45
CA GLN A 137 2.60 -18.80 -25.71
C GLN A 137 2.47 -19.99 -26.67
N LYS A 138 2.64 -21.23 -26.19
CA LYS A 138 2.42 -22.42 -27.03
C LYS A 138 0.98 -22.56 -27.50
N ALA A 139 0.02 -22.30 -26.60
CA ALA A 139 -1.41 -22.38 -26.90
C ALA A 139 -1.81 -21.35 -27.97
N THR A 140 -1.36 -20.10 -27.83
CA THR A 140 -1.63 -19.04 -28.81
C THR A 140 -0.97 -19.30 -30.16
N MET A 141 0.24 -19.85 -30.20
CA MET A 141 0.89 -20.28 -31.45
C MET A 141 0.11 -21.41 -32.14
N SER A 142 -0.45 -22.35 -31.37
CA SER A 142 -1.33 -23.42 -31.88
C SER A 142 -2.64 -22.84 -32.43
N LEU A 143 -3.29 -21.95 -31.68
CA LEU A 143 -4.52 -21.26 -32.09
C LEU A 143 -4.33 -20.48 -33.39
N GLN A 144 -3.27 -19.67 -33.50
CA GLN A 144 -2.95 -18.92 -34.71
C GLN A 144 -2.71 -19.83 -35.92
N LYS A 145 -2.05 -20.97 -35.72
CA LYS A 145 -1.74 -21.92 -36.79
C LYS A 145 -2.99 -22.66 -37.28
N ASN A 146 -3.83 -23.12 -36.35
CA ASN A 146 -4.98 -23.98 -36.68
C ASN A 146 -6.22 -23.17 -37.06
N PHE A 147 -6.36 -21.93 -36.56
CA PHE A 147 -7.48 -21.03 -36.82
C PHE A 147 -7.03 -19.69 -37.43
N PRO A 148 -6.36 -19.69 -38.60
CA PRO A 148 -5.74 -18.48 -39.17
C PRO A 148 -6.72 -17.40 -39.63
N ARG A 149 -8.03 -17.70 -39.68
CA ARG A 149 -9.09 -16.73 -39.99
C ARG A 149 -9.33 -15.75 -38.84
N GLU A 150 -9.02 -16.14 -37.61
CA GLU A 150 -9.19 -15.30 -36.43
C GLU A 150 -7.92 -14.50 -36.16
N ARG A 151 -7.89 -13.27 -36.69
CA ARG A 151 -6.74 -12.36 -36.58
C ARG A 151 -6.26 -12.15 -35.14
N LYS A 152 -7.16 -12.09 -34.16
CA LYS A 152 -6.81 -11.89 -32.75
C LYS A 152 -5.77 -12.90 -32.25
N TYR A 153 -5.78 -14.14 -32.75
CA TYR A 153 -4.83 -15.16 -32.32
C TYR A 153 -3.39 -14.85 -32.73
N TYR A 154 -3.18 -14.11 -33.82
CA TYR A 154 -1.86 -13.62 -34.21
C TYR A 154 -1.31 -12.64 -33.16
N PHE A 155 -2.12 -11.66 -32.76
CA PHE A 155 -1.71 -10.66 -31.77
C PHE A 155 -1.68 -11.22 -30.35
N TRP A 156 -2.53 -12.20 -30.02
CA TRP A 156 -2.40 -12.95 -28.76
C TRP A 156 -1.07 -13.71 -28.69
N ALA A 157 -0.62 -14.28 -29.82
CA ALA A 157 0.67 -14.95 -29.87
C ALA A 157 1.83 -13.94 -29.73
N ILE A 158 1.75 -12.76 -30.36
CA ILE A 158 2.71 -11.67 -30.15
C ILE A 158 2.74 -11.27 -28.66
N PHE A 159 1.57 -10.99 -28.08
CA PHE A 159 1.42 -10.59 -26.69
C PHE A 159 1.95 -11.63 -25.70
N CYS A 160 1.53 -12.89 -25.81
CA CYS A 160 2.01 -13.95 -24.90
C CYS A 160 3.51 -14.23 -25.07
N THR A 161 4.05 -14.06 -26.28
CA THR A 161 5.50 -14.14 -26.51
C THR A 161 6.23 -12.99 -25.83
N HIS A 162 5.65 -11.78 -25.83
CA HIS A 162 6.18 -10.63 -25.10
C HIS A 162 6.11 -10.83 -23.58
N MET A 163 4.97 -11.24 -23.03
CA MET A 163 4.81 -11.54 -21.60
C MET A 163 5.82 -12.58 -21.11
N LEU A 164 6.10 -13.62 -21.92
CA LEU A 164 7.12 -14.62 -21.61
C LEU A 164 8.54 -14.04 -21.65
N ALA A 165 8.79 -13.02 -22.47
CA ALA A 165 10.09 -12.36 -22.57
C ALA A 165 10.35 -11.41 -21.39
N THR A 166 9.30 -10.82 -20.82
CA THR A 166 9.37 -9.85 -19.72
C THR A 166 9.19 -10.47 -18.34
N ASP A 167 8.67 -11.70 -18.25
CA ASP A 167 8.44 -12.38 -16.97
C ASP A 167 9.75 -12.73 -16.22
N ASP A 168 9.86 -12.27 -14.97
CA ASP A 168 11.00 -12.51 -14.08
C ASP A 168 11.22 -13.99 -13.74
N ARG A 169 10.16 -14.81 -13.82
CA ARG A 169 10.25 -16.27 -13.54
C ARG A 169 10.87 -17.04 -14.71
N SER A 170 11.02 -16.41 -15.87
CA SER A 170 11.56 -17.05 -17.07
C SER A 170 13.09 -17.03 -17.07
N SER A 171 13.69 -18.10 -17.62
CA SER A 171 15.15 -18.18 -17.75
C SER A 171 15.70 -17.08 -18.67
N GLU A 172 16.93 -16.61 -18.45
CA GLU A 172 17.55 -15.58 -19.28
C GLU A 172 17.60 -15.97 -20.77
N MET A 173 17.80 -17.27 -21.04
CA MET A 173 17.75 -17.83 -22.39
C MET A 173 16.35 -17.74 -23.01
N ASP A 174 15.30 -18.11 -22.26
CA ASP A 174 13.92 -17.96 -22.72
C ASP A 174 13.60 -16.48 -22.96
N ARG A 175 13.97 -15.58 -22.04
CA ARG A 175 13.74 -14.14 -22.18
C ARG A 175 14.38 -13.56 -23.45
N LYS A 176 15.63 -13.92 -23.76
CA LYS A 176 16.31 -13.49 -25.00
C LYS A 176 15.67 -14.09 -26.25
N LEU A 177 15.36 -15.38 -26.22
CA LEU A 177 14.77 -16.09 -27.36
C LEU A 177 13.38 -15.54 -27.72
N PHE A 178 12.50 -15.45 -26.73
CA PHE A 178 11.13 -14.98 -26.92
C PHE A 178 11.07 -13.45 -27.09
N GLY A 179 12.02 -12.69 -26.54
CA GLY A 179 12.21 -11.27 -26.88
C GLY A 179 12.50 -11.09 -28.38
N THR A 180 13.47 -11.85 -28.90
CA THR A 180 13.78 -11.83 -30.34
C THR A 180 12.60 -12.27 -31.20
N LEU A 181 11.85 -13.28 -30.76
CA LEU A 181 10.69 -13.78 -31.48
C LEU A 181 9.54 -12.75 -31.52
N SER A 182 9.19 -12.17 -30.36
CA SER A 182 8.15 -11.12 -30.27
C SER A 182 8.51 -9.91 -31.13
N TYR A 183 9.77 -9.47 -31.10
CA TYR A 183 10.28 -8.44 -32.01
C TYR A 183 10.03 -8.81 -33.47
N ARG A 184 10.51 -9.96 -33.93
CA ARG A 184 10.35 -10.38 -35.33
C ARG A 184 8.88 -10.48 -35.75
N MET A 185 8.01 -10.97 -34.87
CA MET A 185 6.58 -11.05 -35.15
C MET A 185 5.92 -9.66 -35.24
N ALA A 186 6.28 -8.75 -34.34
CA ALA A 186 5.81 -7.37 -34.34
C ALA A 186 6.35 -6.57 -35.55
N SER A 187 7.66 -6.64 -35.84
CA SER A 187 8.25 -6.01 -37.03
C SER A 187 7.61 -6.51 -38.31
N LYS A 188 7.27 -7.80 -38.38
CA LYS A 188 6.54 -8.36 -39.52
C LYS A 188 5.12 -7.79 -39.62
N ALA A 189 4.43 -7.65 -38.50
CA ALA A 189 3.09 -7.04 -38.47
C ALA A 189 3.13 -5.57 -38.93
N ALA A 190 4.18 -4.82 -38.59
CA ALA A 190 4.41 -3.46 -39.08
C ALA A 190 4.75 -3.43 -40.58
N ALA A 191 5.59 -4.34 -41.06
CA ALA A 191 5.95 -4.42 -42.48
C ALA A 191 4.77 -4.82 -43.38
N ASP A 192 3.81 -5.58 -42.84
CA ASP A 192 2.58 -5.96 -43.56
C ASP A 192 1.57 -4.79 -43.68
N VAL A 193 1.83 -3.62 -43.07
CA VAL A 193 0.98 -2.41 -43.19
C VAL A 193 1.16 -1.79 -44.59
N PRO A 194 0.12 -1.79 -45.43
CA PRO A 194 0.24 -1.28 -46.80
C PRO A 194 0.38 0.24 -46.82
N SER A 195 1.04 0.77 -47.86
CA SER A 195 1.12 2.22 -48.09
C SER A 195 -0.24 2.83 -48.45
N ASP A 196 -1.14 2.05 -49.07
CA ASP A 196 -2.51 2.46 -49.40
C ASP A 196 -3.46 2.18 -48.21
N PRO A 197 -4.02 3.23 -47.56
CA PRO A 197 -4.92 3.06 -46.42
C PRO A 197 -6.22 2.29 -46.73
N ALA A 198 -6.61 2.19 -48.00
CA ALA A 198 -7.79 1.42 -48.41
C ALA A 198 -7.57 -0.10 -48.29
N GLN A 199 -6.32 -0.55 -48.38
CA GLN A 199 -5.95 -1.97 -48.33
C GLN A 199 -5.68 -2.47 -46.91
N LEU A 200 -5.62 -1.59 -45.91
CA LEU A 200 -5.25 -1.91 -44.53
C LEU A 200 -6.08 -3.06 -43.93
N LEU A 201 -7.40 -3.02 -44.11
CA LEU A 201 -8.33 -4.02 -43.55
C LEU A 201 -8.25 -5.38 -44.26
N SER A 202 -7.65 -5.44 -45.46
CA SER A 202 -7.50 -6.67 -46.24
C SER A 202 -6.29 -7.50 -45.82
N GLN A 203 -5.36 -6.93 -45.04
CA GLN A 203 -4.15 -7.59 -44.57
C GLN A 203 -4.36 -8.15 -43.15
N PRO A 204 -4.56 -9.48 -42.97
CA PRO A 204 -4.94 -10.05 -41.67
C PRO A 204 -3.84 -9.99 -40.62
N ARG A 205 -2.57 -9.77 -41.01
CA ARG A 205 -1.43 -9.69 -40.09
C ARG A 205 -0.90 -8.27 -39.89
N ALA A 206 -1.35 -7.31 -40.69
CA ALA A 206 -0.99 -5.91 -40.56
C ALA A 206 -1.49 -5.35 -39.23
N ILE A 207 -0.78 -4.37 -38.68
CA ILE A 207 -1.28 -3.52 -37.59
C ILE A 207 -2.44 -2.69 -38.15
N GLN A 208 -3.59 -2.73 -37.49
CA GLN A 208 -4.82 -2.05 -37.93
C GLN A 208 -5.38 -1.09 -36.87
N LYS A 209 -4.98 -1.26 -35.60
CA LYS A 209 -5.47 -0.48 -34.46
C LYS A 209 -4.31 0.19 -33.71
N SER A 210 -4.60 1.30 -33.03
CA SER A 210 -3.66 2.00 -32.16
C SER A 210 -3.06 1.08 -31.08
N GLU A 211 -3.88 0.28 -30.40
CA GLU A 211 -3.43 -0.68 -29.36
C GLU A 211 -2.40 -1.70 -29.86
N GLU A 212 -2.45 -2.07 -31.13
CA GLU A 212 -1.51 -3.02 -31.72
C GLU A 212 -0.17 -2.36 -32.05
N LEU A 213 -0.21 -1.08 -32.43
CA LEU A 213 0.99 -0.26 -32.53
C LEU A 213 1.59 -0.02 -31.14
N LEU A 214 0.78 0.25 -30.12
CA LEU A 214 1.27 0.39 -28.74
C LEU A 214 1.93 -0.89 -28.23
N LEU A 215 1.35 -2.07 -28.52
CA LEU A 215 1.98 -3.35 -28.24
C LEU A 215 3.34 -3.49 -28.94
N LEU A 216 3.43 -3.09 -30.21
CA LEU A 216 4.71 -3.07 -30.92
C LEU A 216 5.72 -2.15 -30.24
N VAL A 217 5.32 -0.92 -29.89
CA VAL A 217 6.20 0.04 -29.24
C VAL A 217 6.73 -0.53 -27.92
N LYS A 218 5.86 -1.08 -27.06
CA LYS A 218 6.28 -1.74 -25.82
C LYS A 218 7.27 -2.89 -26.05
N ILE A 219 7.07 -3.71 -27.10
CA ILE A 219 8.01 -4.78 -27.45
C ILE A 219 9.39 -4.22 -27.83
N PHE A 220 9.44 -3.12 -28.58
CA PHE A 220 10.69 -2.48 -29.00
C PHE A 220 11.39 -1.80 -27.81
N GLU A 221 10.64 -1.11 -26.95
CA GLU A 221 11.12 -0.47 -25.72
C GLU A 221 11.72 -1.50 -24.75
N SER A 222 11.04 -2.64 -24.55
CA SER A 222 11.55 -3.75 -23.72
C SER A 222 12.89 -4.34 -24.21
N GLN A 223 13.21 -4.10 -25.49
CA GLN A 223 14.45 -4.52 -26.14
C GLN A 223 15.43 -3.35 -26.37
N LYS A 224 15.15 -2.17 -25.80
CA LYS A 224 15.97 -0.96 -25.89
C LYS A 224 16.20 -0.47 -27.33
N ARG A 225 15.24 -0.70 -28.23
CA ARG A 225 15.25 -0.26 -29.64
C ARG A 225 14.44 1.04 -29.82
N PHE A 226 14.77 2.06 -29.03
CA PHE A 226 14.04 3.32 -28.98
C PHE A 226 14.15 4.11 -30.30
N ASP A 227 15.29 4.05 -30.99
CA ASP A 227 15.50 4.72 -32.28
C ASP A 227 14.62 4.15 -33.40
N GLU A 228 14.36 2.84 -33.41
CA GLU A 228 13.44 2.20 -34.35
C GLU A 228 11.99 2.65 -34.10
N VAL A 229 11.60 2.83 -32.83
CA VAL A 229 10.27 3.36 -32.47
C VAL A 229 10.10 4.76 -33.05
N VAL A 230 11.09 5.65 -32.90
CA VAL A 230 11.05 7.01 -33.46
C VAL A 230 10.82 6.96 -34.97
N LYS A 231 11.57 6.12 -35.70
CA LYS A 231 11.43 5.94 -37.15
C LYS A 231 10.05 5.40 -37.55
N ILE A 232 9.49 4.47 -36.76
CA ILE A 232 8.15 3.93 -37.00
C ILE A 232 7.09 5.01 -36.82
N LEU A 233 7.21 5.83 -35.76
CA LEU A 233 6.27 6.92 -35.48
C LEU A 233 6.36 8.07 -36.50
N GLU A 234 7.44 8.16 -37.28
CA GLU A 234 7.59 9.07 -38.41
C GLU A 234 6.99 8.59 -39.72
N SER A 235 6.75 7.27 -39.85
CA SER A 235 6.22 6.70 -41.09
C SER A 235 4.83 7.24 -41.44
N GLU A 236 4.55 7.48 -42.73
CA GLU A 236 3.26 8.02 -43.17
C GLU A 236 2.09 7.01 -43.03
N ASN A 237 2.38 5.72 -43.18
CA ASN A 237 1.38 4.65 -43.20
C ASN A 237 1.09 4.04 -41.82
N LEU A 238 2.04 4.10 -40.87
CA LEU A 238 1.89 3.53 -39.52
C LEU A 238 2.10 4.56 -38.39
N GLY A 239 2.84 5.64 -38.65
CA GLY A 239 3.23 6.63 -37.64
C GLY A 239 2.11 7.61 -37.24
N ILE A 240 2.50 8.72 -36.62
CA ILE A 240 1.58 9.67 -35.96
C ILE A 240 0.53 10.22 -36.94
N LYS A 241 0.94 10.53 -38.18
CA LYS A 241 0.07 11.10 -39.23
C LYS A 241 -0.80 10.05 -39.94
N SER A 242 -0.61 8.76 -39.62
CA SER A 242 -1.32 7.67 -40.29
C SER A 242 -2.80 7.60 -39.92
N ARG A 243 -3.57 6.81 -40.67
CA ARG A 243 -4.97 6.49 -40.35
C ARG A 243 -5.14 5.77 -39.00
N ILE A 244 -4.08 5.12 -38.51
CA ILE A 244 -4.10 4.35 -37.27
C ILE A 244 -4.00 5.28 -36.06
N CYS A 245 -3.14 6.30 -36.12
CA CYS A 245 -2.86 7.21 -34.99
C CYS A 245 -3.58 8.56 -35.09
N GLN A 246 -3.89 9.04 -36.30
CA GLN A 246 -4.70 10.25 -36.53
C GLN A 246 -4.26 11.50 -35.76
N ASN A 247 -2.94 11.72 -35.63
CA ASN A 247 -2.33 12.80 -34.85
C ASN A 247 -2.74 12.84 -33.37
N ASP A 248 -3.03 11.68 -32.78
CA ASP A 248 -3.30 11.54 -31.35
C ASP A 248 -2.09 12.00 -30.51
N THR A 249 -2.37 12.86 -29.54
CA THR A 249 -1.37 13.49 -28.65
C THR A 249 -0.59 12.45 -27.84
N HIS A 250 -1.18 11.30 -27.54
CA HIS A 250 -0.51 10.20 -26.86
C HIS A 250 0.69 9.69 -27.67
N PHE A 251 0.56 9.54 -28.99
CA PHE A 251 1.68 9.09 -29.84
C PHE A 251 2.75 10.17 -30.04
N ILE A 252 2.38 11.46 -29.94
CA ILE A 252 3.34 12.57 -29.92
C ILE A 252 4.19 12.50 -28.64
N ALA A 253 3.54 12.34 -27.47
CA ALA A 253 4.24 12.16 -26.20
C ALA A 253 5.09 10.89 -26.18
N LEU A 254 4.60 9.79 -26.77
CA LEU A 254 5.33 8.53 -26.90
C LEU A 254 6.59 8.67 -27.76
N LYS A 255 6.51 9.41 -28.88
CA LYS A 255 7.69 9.75 -29.69
C LYS A 255 8.68 10.61 -28.90
N ALA A 256 8.18 11.59 -28.14
CA ALA A 256 9.02 12.43 -27.29
C ALA A 256 9.80 11.60 -26.25
N ALA A 257 9.12 10.70 -25.55
CA ALA A 257 9.75 9.81 -24.58
C ALA A 257 10.83 8.91 -25.23
N ASN A 258 10.56 8.38 -26.42
CA ASN A 258 11.51 7.53 -27.16
C ASN A 258 12.72 8.30 -27.70
N LEU A 259 12.55 9.56 -28.13
CA LEU A 259 13.66 10.46 -28.51
C LEU A 259 14.63 10.71 -27.34
N GLY A 260 14.08 10.90 -26.14
CA GLY A 260 14.88 11.04 -24.91
C GLY A 260 15.63 9.76 -24.55
N ALA A 261 14.95 8.60 -24.63
CA ALA A 261 15.54 7.30 -24.34
C ALA A 261 16.59 6.86 -25.38
N SER A 262 16.51 7.32 -26.62
CA SER A 262 17.50 7.05 -27.67
C SER A 262 18.68 8.03 -27.68
N HIS A 263 18.69 9.04 -26.80
CA HIS A 263 19.71 10.09 -26.74
C HIS A 263 19.86 10.92 -28.03
N MET A 264 18.78 11.05 -28.81
CA MET A 264 18.77 11.79 -30.08
C MET A 264 18.46 13.28 -29.83
N TRP A 265 19.36 13.98 -29.13
CA TRP A 265 19.09 15.30 -28.56
C TRP A 265 18.87 16.42 -29.59
N GLU A 266 19.57 16.41 -30.72
CA GLU A 266 19.38 17.42 -31.79
C GLU A 266 18.02 17.26 -32.48
N GLU A 267 17.62 16.01 -32.72
CA GLU A 267 16.30 15.67 -33.25
C GLU A 267 15.20 15.96 -32.23
N ALA A 268 15.47 15.75 -30.93
CA ALA A 268 14.59 16.13 -29.86
C ALA A 268 14.30 17.65 -29.84
N ILE A 269 15.34 18.49 -29.94
CA ILE A 269 15.15 19.95 -30.05
C ILE A 269 14.33 20.31 -31.29
N SER A 270 14.63 19.68 -32.43
CA SER A 270 13.93 19.94 -33.69
C SER A 270 12.44 19.55 -33.59
N PHE A 271 12.16 18.41 -32.96
CA PHE A 271 10.82 17.90 -32.71
C PHE A 271 10.02 18.83 -31.79
N VAL A 272 10.61 19.30 -30.68
CA VAL A 272 9.95 20.25 -29.77
C VAL A 272 9.66 21.56 -30.50
N LYS A 273 10.61 22.06 -31.30
CA LYS A 273 10.40 23.27 -32.11
C LYS A 273 9.28 23.11 -33.12
N GLU A 274 9.18 21.97 -33.80
CA GLU A 274 8.10 21.68 -34.74
C GLU A 274 6.72 21.81 -34.08
N HIS A 275 6.58 21.37 -32.83
CA HIS A 275 5.29 21.30 -32.13
C HIS A 275 4.93 22.56 -31.34
N TYR A 276 5.92 23.34 -30.89
CA TYR A 276 5.68 24.53 -30.05
C TYR A 276 6.05 25.87 -30.72
N THR A 277 6.52 25.88 -31.99
CA THR A 277 6.64 27.13 -32.73
C THR A 277 5.26 27.72 -32.98
N VAL A 278 5.05 28.98 -32.57
CA VAL A 278 3.76 29.67 -32.65
C VAL A 278 3.40 29.94 -34.13
N PRO A 279 2.30 29.35 -34.65
CA PRO A 279 1.87 29.58 -36.03
C PRO A 279 1.03 30.86 -36.15
N GLU A 280 0.93 31.41 -37.37
CA GLU A 280 0.06 32.58 -37.65
C GLU A 280 -1.44 32.22 -37.65
N ASP A 281 -1.76 30.95 -37.88
CA ASP A 281 -3.13 30.43 -38.01
C ASP A 281 -3.80 30.19 -36.65
N GLU A 282 -5.01 30.73 -36.45
CA GLU A 282 -5.74 30.66 -35.16
C GLU A 282 -6.11 29.23 -34.73
N GLU A 283 -6.45 28.34 -35.67
CA GLU A 283 -6.80 26.95 -35.34
C GLU A 283 -5.55 26.17 -34.90
N LYS A 284 -4.43 26.36 -35.60
CA LYS A 284 -3.15 25.76 -35.21
C LYS A 284 -2.63 26.33 -33.90
N GLN A 285 -2.84 27.62 -33.63
CA GLN A 285 -2.52 28.22 -32.33
C GLN A 285 -3.31 27.56 -31.19
N LYS A 286 -4.58 27.21 -31.43
CA LYS A 286 -5.37 26.47 -30.45
C LYS A 286 -4.80 25.06 -30.23
N GLN A 287 -4.47 24.32 -31.29
CA GLN A 287 -3.86 22.99 -31.19
C GLN A 287 -2.55 23.01 -30.39
N VAL A 288 -1.69 24.00 -30.64
CA VAL A 288 -0.43 24.18 -29.91
C VAL A 288 -0.65 24.47 -28.42
N ARG A 289 -1.69 25.24 -28.06
CA ARG A 289 -2.06 25.47 -26.67
C ARG A 289 -2.64 24.22 -26.00
N ASP A 290 -3.46 23.47 -26.72
CA ASP A 290 -4.09 22.25 -26.22
C ASP A 290 -3.06 21.12 -26.03
N LEU A 291 -1.93 21.15 -26.75
CA LEU A 291 -0.84 20.18 -26.64
C LEU A 291 0.01 20.35 -25.36
N ASP A 292 0.06 21.53 -24.74
CA ASP A 292 1.00 21.95 -23.67
C ASP A 292 1.30 20.88 -22.59
N ASP A 293 2.22 19.95 -22.91
CA ASP A 293 2.47 18.70 -22.18
C ASP A 293 3.90 18.71 -21.62
N TRP A 294 4.01 18.38 -20.33
CA TRP A 294 5.27 18.38 -19.61
C TRP A 294 6.28 17.36 -20.14
N ILE A 295 5.87 16.21 -20.69
CA ILE A 295 6.78 15.21 -21.26
C ILE A 295 7.60 15.81 -22.40
N ILE A 296 6.97 16.61 -23.26
CA ILE A 296 7.62 17.25 -24.42
C ILE A 296 8.53 18.41 -23.95
N TRP A 297 8.07 19.21 -22.97
CA TRP A 297 8.92 20.25 -22.39
C TRP A 297 10.13 19.68 -21.62
N ASN A 298 9.94 18.59 -20.89
CA ASN A 298 11.00 17.90 -20.18
C ASN A 298 12.03 17.29 -21.14
N LEU A 299 11.60 16.82 -22.32
CA LEU A 299 12.51 16.41 -23.38
C LEU A 299 13.43 17.56 -23.82
N LEU A 300 12.90 18.77 -23.97
CA LEU A 300 13.72 19.96 -24.28
C LEU A 300 14.74 20.24 -23.16
N VAL A 301 14.31 20.18 -21.90
CA VAL A 301 15.15 20.40 -20.73
C VAL A 301 16.30 19.37 -20.69
N GLU A 302 15.99 18.08 -20.86
CA GLU A 302 17.02 17.03 -20.89
C GLU A 302 17.94 17.14 -22.11
N ALA A 303 17.43 17.53 -23.29
CA ALA A 303 18.27 17.79 -24.46
C ALA A 303 19.27 18.94 -24.21
N VAL A 304 18.82 20.05 -23.61
CA VAL A 304 19.69 21.19 -23.24
C VAL A 304 20.73 20.79 -22.21
N LYS A 305 20.39 19.92 -21.26
CA LYS A 305 21.32 19.38 -20.25
C LYS A 305 22.46 18.60 -20.90
N HIS A 306 22.15 17.72 -21.85
CA HIS A 306 23.12 16.83 -22.48
C HIS A 306 23.91 17.43 -23.64
N ILE A 307 23.40 18.47 -24.31
CA ILE A 307 24.13 19.16 -25.38
C ILE A 307 25.18 20.09 -24.79
N GLU A 308 26.45 19.90 -25.18
CA GLU A 308 27.60 20.67 -24.69
C GLU A 308 27.91 21.93 -25.53
N SER A 309 27.20 22.17 -26.63
CA SER A 309 27.44 23.35 -27.45
C SER A 309 27.14 24.65 -26.69
N PRO A 310 28.11 25.58 -26.55
CA PRO A 310 27.90 26.84 -25.86
C PRO A 310 26.76 27.65 -26.50
N GLY A 311 25.89 28.24 -25.68
CA GLY A 311 24.78 29.07 -26.16
C GLY A 311 23.47 28.33 -26.46
N THR A 312 23.47 26.99 -26.46
CA THR A 312 22.25 26.19 -26.66
C THR A 312 21.19 26.50 -25.60
N ALA A 313 21.61 26.66 -24.33
CA ALA A 313 20.70 27.00 -23.24
C ALA A 313 20.08 28.39 -23.44
N ALA A 314 20.86 29.38 -23.88
CA ALA A 314 20.38 30.72 -24.16
C ALA A 314 19.39 30.75 -25.34
N ASP A 315 19.67 29.99 -26.40
CA ASP A 315 18.79 29.90 -27.57
C ASP A 315 17.47 29.20 -27.24
N MET A 316 17.52 28.08 -26.50
CA MET A 316 16.31 27.36 -26.12
C MET A 316 15.51 28.15 -25.08
N ARG A 317 16.17 28.90 -24.20
CA ARG A 317 15.50 29.85 -23.30
C ARG A 317 14.69 30.88 -24.09
N LYS A 318 15.28 31.53 -25.11
CA LYS A 318 14.57 32.51 -25.95
C LYS A 318 13.37 31.88 -26.68
N PHE A 319 13.54 30.65 -27.16
CA PHE A 319 12.44 29.90 -27.77
C PHE A 319 11.27 29.71 -26.79
N VAL A 320 11.56 29.26 -25.57
CA VAL A 320 10.54 29.10 -24.52
C VAL A 320 9.91 30.44 -24.13
N GLU A 321 10.69 31.53 -24.06
CA GLU A 321 10.19 32.87 -23.78
C GLU A 321 9.19 33.34 -24.85
N SER A 322 9.46 33.08 -26.13
CA SER A 322 8.50 33.39 -27.21
C SER A 322 7.18 32.63 -27.08
N PHE A 323 7.23 31.38 -26.60
CA PHE A 323 6.03 30.61 -26.31
C PHE A 323 5.26 31.16 -25.11
N ILE A 324 5.97 31.59 -24.06
CA ILE A 324 5.36 32.22 -22.87
C ILE A 324 4.69 33.54 -23.24
N GLU A 325 5.26 34.35 -24.13
CA GLU A 325 4.62 35.57 -24.64
C GLU A 325 3.29 35.28 -25.33
N PHE A 326 3.24 34.19 -26.10
CA PHE A 326 2.02 33.70 -26.75
C PHE A 326 1.03 33.07 -25.76
N SER A 327 1.50 32.33 -24.76
CA SER A 327 0.70 31.65 -23.75
C SER A 327 1.20 31.95 -22.32
N PRO A 328 0.92 33.15 -21.77
CA PRO A 328 1.46 33.59 -20.48
C PRO A 328 0.97 32.79 -19.27
N LYS A 329 -0.03 31.93 -19.47
CA LYS A 329 -0.61 31.08 -18.41
C LYS A 329 -0.03 29.67 -18.40
N SER A 330 0.85 29.33 -19.34
CA SER A 330 1.47 28.00 -19.40
C SER A 330 2.42 27.81 -18.21
N ARG A 331 2.02 26.97 -17.25
CA ARG A 331 2.88 26.55 -16.15
C ARG A 331 4.06 25.73 -16.68
N ASN A 332 3.81 24.83 -17.63
CA ASN A 332 4.83 23.90 -18.14
C ASN A 332 5.97 24.64 -18.86
N ALA A 333 5.66 25.56 -19.76
CA ALA A 333 6.68 26.36 -20.44
C ALA A 333 7.49 27.21 -19.44
N THR A 334 6.82 27.80 -18.43
CA THR A 334 7.51 28.62 -17.43
C THR A 334 8.41 27.80 -16.52
N LEU A 335 8.00 26.58 -16.15
CA LEU A 335 8.85 25.62 -15.43
C LEU A 335 10.04 25.15 -16.28
N ALA A 336 9.82 24.87 -17.57
CA ALA A 336 10.90 24.50 -18.49
C ALA A 336 11.95 25.63 -18.61
N ARG A 337 11.51 26.89 -18.66
CA ARG A 337 12.40 28.06 -18.63
C ARG A 337 13.25 28.08 -17.35
N LEU A 338 12.64 27.86 -16.18
CA LEU A 338 13.35 27.82 -14.90
C LEU A 338 14.37 26.67 -14.83
N ASP A 339 14.01 25.48 -15.31
CA ASP A 339 14.90 24.32 -15.34
C ASP A 339 16.09 24.52 -16.31
N ILE A 340 15.86 25.13 -17.47
CA ILE A 340 16.93 25.51 -18.42
C ILE A 340 17.92 26.48 -17.77
N ILE A 341 17.43 27.49 -17.04
CA ILE A 341 18.30 28.44 -16.32
C ILE A 341 19.12 27.71 -15.25
N LYS A 342 18.49 26.80 -14.48
CA LYS A 342 19.20 26.00 -13.47
C LYS A 342 20.31 25.15 -14.09
N ILE A 343 20.08 24.60 -15.28
CA ILE A 343 21.12 23.89 -16.05
C ILE A 343 22.23 24.84 -16.49
N ALA A 344 21.90 26.02 -17.03
CA ALA A 344 22.87 27.02 -17.45
C ALA A 344 23.74 27.51 -16.29
N ILE A 345 23.17 27.69 -15.09
CA ILE A 345 23.91 28.00 -13.87
C ILE A 345 24.89 26.88 -13.52
N LYS A 346 24.46 25.61 -13.58
CA LYS A 346 25.35 24.46 -13.35
C LYS A 346 26.49 24.38 -14.38
N LYS A 347 26.27 24.86 -15.61
CA LYS A 347 27.28 24.97 -16.66
C LYS A 347 28.18 26.22 -16.52
N GLY A 348 27.88 27.13 -15.58
CA GLY A 348 28.62 28.38 -15.37
C GLY A 348 28.31 29.49 -16.38
N GLU A 349 27.23 29.36 -17.16
CA GLU A 349 26.83 30.34 -18.18
C GLU A 349 25.98 31.49 -17.60
N MET A 350 25.36 31.26 -16.44
CA MET A 350 24.39 32.16 -15.81
C MET A 350 24.55 32.15 -14.29
N THR A 351 23.93 33.10 -13.59
CA THR A 351 24.04 33.25 -12.12
C THR A 351 22.68 33.21 -11.43
N VAL A 352 22.65 32.79 -10.16
CA VAL A 352 21.42 32.78 -9.35
C VAL A 352 20.88 34.20 -9.16
N GLU A 353 21.74 35.13 -8.76
CA GLU A 353 21.36 36.51 -8.47
C GLU A 353 20.97 37.31 -9.72
N GLY A 354 21.75 37.18 -10.80
CA GLY A 354 21.53 37.95 -12.03
C GLY A 354 20.40 37.42 -12.90
N ASP A 355 20.13 36.10 -12.86
CA ASP A 355 19.24 35.46 -13.82
C ASP A 355 18.09 34.66 -13.19
N LEU A 356 18.36 33.80 -12.19
CA LEU A 356 17.32 32.92 -11.65
C LEU A 356 16.29 33.69 -10.82
N LEU A 357 16.75 34.52 -9.89
CA LEU A 357 15.88 35.26 -8.98
C LEU A 357 14.90 36.20 -9.70
N PRO A 358 15.32 37.03 -10.68
CA PRO A 358 14.38 37.85 -11.45
C PRO A 358 13.30 37.02 -12.18
N ILE A 359 13.67 35.84 -12.69
CA ILE A 359 12.72 34.97 -13.38
C ILE A 359 11.78 34.26 -12.41
N CYS A 360 12.25 33.90 -11.20
CA CYS A 360 11.40 33.43 -10.11
C CYS A 360 10.39 34.49 -9.66
N GLN A 361 10.78 35.77 -9.64
CA GLN A 361 9.88 36.90 -9.35
C GLN A 361 8.80 37.02 -10.43
N GLN A 362 9.18 37.00 -11.71
CA GLN A 362 8.22 36.99 -12.82
C GLN A 362 7.27 35.80 -12.77
N TYR A 363 7.78 34.61 -12.41
CA TYR A 363 6.96 33.40 -12.22
C TYR A 363 5.89 33.63 -11.14
N ILE A 364 6.29 34.21 -10.01
CA ILE A 364 5.37 34.53 -8.93
C ILE A 364 4.32 35.55 -9.35
N ASP A 365 4.67 36.59 -10.10
CA ASP A 365 3.66 37.55 -10.55
C ASP A 365 2.55 36.91 -11.39
N GLN A 366 2.89 35.87 -12.17
CA GLN A 366 1.95 35.12 -12.99
C GLN A 366 1.16 34.07 -12.20
N HIS A 367 1.78 33.43 -11.20
CA HIS A 367 1.25 32.24 -10.54
C HIS A 367 0.97 32.37 -9.03
N LYS A 368 1.19 33.52 -8.40
CA LYS A 368 1.00 33.73 -6.94
C LYS A 368 -0.39 33.40 -6.42
N GLY A 369 -1.41 33.50 -7.27
CA GLY A 369 -2.79 33.10 -6.95
C GLY A 369 -3.03 31.60 -6.91
N LYS A 370 -2.00 30.76 -7.03
CA LYS A 370 -2.09 29.29 -7.08
C LYS A 370 -1.24 28.66 -5.98
N LEU A 371 -1.79 27.67 -5.26
CA LEU A 371 -1.11 27.00 -4.14
C LEU A 371 0.10 26.16 -4.56
N TYR A 372 0.14 25.71 -5.82
CA TYR A 372 1.29 24.96 -6.35
C TYR A 372 2.56 25.81 -6.49
N ALA A 373 2.45 27.14 -6.46
CA ALA A 373 3.57 28.06 -6.65
C ALA A 373 4.67 27.87 -5.59
N PHE A 374 4.29 27.56 -4.35
CA PHE A 374 5.26 27.23 -3.29
C PHE A 374 6.12 26.00 -3.65
N ASN A 375 5.50 24.89 -4.07
CA ASN A 375 6.22 23.65 -4.39
C ASN A 375 7.14 23.84 -5.59
N ASP A 376 6.70 24.61 -6.60
CA ASP A 376 7.51 24.93 -7.77
C ASP A 376 8.74 25.76 -7.39
N LEU A 377 8.57 26.80 -6.56
CA LEU A 377 9.69 27.61 -6.06
C LEU A 377 10.64 26.78 -5.19
N ARG A 378 10.10 25.99 -4.26
CA ARG A 378 10.89 25.13 -3.38
C ARG A 378 11.79 24.18 -4.19
N ARG A 379 11.24 23.57 -5.25
CA ARG A 379 11.99 22.68 -6.17
C ARG A 379 13.10 23.42 -6.93
N ILE A 380 12.81 24.62 -7.42
CA ILE A 380 13.75 25.40 -8.24
C ILE A 380 14.91 25.95 -7.41
N LEU A 381 14.60 26.51 -6.23
CA LEU A 381 15.60 27.14 -5.34
C LEU A 381 16.46 26.12 -4.56
N ASP A 382 16.01 24.87 -4.42
CA ASP A 382 16.85 23.70 -4.11
C ASP A 382 17.81 23.87 -2.91
N GLY A 383 17.31 24.44 -1.83
CA GLY A 383 18.05 24.63 -0.58
C GLY A 383 18.93 25.88 -0.50
N ASP A 384 18.86 26.79 -1.49
CA ASP A 384 19.52 28.11 -1.39
C ASP A 384 18.75 29.02 -0.40
N LYS A 385 19.25 29.09 0.84
CA LYS A 385 18.64 29.86 1.93
C LYS A 385 18.56 31.35 1.62
N GLU A 386 19.57 31.91 0.96
CA GLU A 386 19.62 33.34 0.64
C GLU A 386 18.61 33.68 -0.46
N ALA A 387 18.57 32.88 -1.53
CA ALA A 387 17.61 33.06 -2.61
C ALA A 387 16.15 32.86 -2.12
N MET A 388 15.90 31.87 -1.27
CA MET A 388 14.59 31.66 -0.65
C MET A 388 14.20 32.84 0.27
N ALA A 389 15.13 33.38 1.05
CA ALA A 389 14.86 34.56 1.89
C ALA A 389 14.52 35.81 1.06
N GLN A 390 15.25 36.02 -0.05
CA GLN A 390 14.95 37.11 -0.99
C GLN A 390 13.57 36.92 -1.64
N MET A 391 13.22 35.69 -2.03
CA MET A 391 11.89 35.38 -2.58
C MET A 391 10.77 35.53 -1.52
N LEU A 392 11.02 35.16 -0.27
CA LEU A 392 10.07 35.37 0.83
C LEU A 392 9.78 36.86 1.03
N LYS A 393 10.82 37.70 1.02
CA LYS A 393 10.70 39.15 1.10
C LYS A 393 9.86 39.68 -0.06
N TYR A 394 10.20 39.29 -1.29
CA TYR A 394 9.48 39.70 -2.49
C TYR A 394 8.00 39.27 -2.48
N LEU A 395 7.72 38.03 -2.09
CA LEU A 395 6.35 37.50 -1.96
C LEU A 395 5.54 38.27 -0.92
N SER A 396 6.17 38.61 0.21
CA SER A 396 5.52 39.35 1.30
C SER A 396 5.22 40.80 0.93
N GLU A 397 6.06 41.43 0.11
CA GLU A 397 5.85 42.80 -0.39
C GLU A 397 4.81 42.87 -1.53
N ASN A 398 4.68 41.80 -2.34
CA ASN A 398 3.81 41.75 -3.52
C ASN A 398 2.51 40.95 -3.32
N VAL A 399 2.05 40.84 -2.06
CA VAL A 399 0.72 40.34 -1.73
C VAL A 399 -0.30 41.34 -2.28
N GLY A 400 -1.03 40.98 -3.34
CA GLY A 400 -2.06 41.85 -3.90
C GLY A 400 -3.17 42.18 -2.90
N GLU A 401 -4.03 43.16 -3.19
CA GLU A 401 -5.09 43.60 -2.26
C GLU A 401 -6.37 42.75 -2.36
N GLY A 402 -7.11 42.63 -1.25
CA GLY A 402 -8.46 42.04 -1.20
C GLY A 402 -8.51 40.51 -1.22
N LYS A 403 -9.57 39.93 -1.82
CA LYS A 403 -9.79 38.45 -1.85
C LYS A 403 -8.66 37.67 -2.56
N ASN A 404 -7.95 38.31 -3.46
CA ASN A 404 -6.85 37.70 -4.24
C ASN A 404 -5.53 37.62 -3.43
N ALA A 405 -5.50 38.16 -2.21
CA ALA A 405 -4.34 38.23 -1.33
C ALA A 405 -4.06 36.93 -0.56
N ILE A 406 -5.09 36.11 -0.32
CA ILE A 406 -5.00 35.00 0.64
C ILE A 406 -4.03 33.91 0.18
N VAL A 407 -4.14 33.45 -1.08
CA VAL A 407 -3.26 32.42 -1.63
C VAL A 407 -1.79 32.87 -1.72
N PRO A 408 -1.47 34.09 -2.22
CA PRO A 408 -0.12 34.63 -2.13
C PRO A 408 0.44 34.67 -0.70
N THR A 409 -0.40 35.04 0.28
CA THR A 409 -0.01 35.09 1.69
C THR A 409 0.28 33.70 2.25
N ILE A 410 -0.55 32.71 1.90
CA ILE A 410 -0.31 31.29 2.25
C ILE A 410 1.01 30.82 1.64
N ASN A 411 1.27 31.11 0.37
CA ASN A 411 2.54 30.75 -0.28
C ASN A 411 3.75 31.39 0.42
N ALA A 412 3.63 32.66 0.85
CA ALA A 412 4.66 33.33 1.64
C ALA A 412 4.86 32.65 3.01
N LEU A 413 3.78 32.31 3.72
CA LEU A 413 3.84 31.62 5.01
C LEU A 413 4.44 30.21 4.91
N LYS A 414 4.14 29.47 3.85
CA LYS A 414 4.77 28.16 3.59
C LYS A 414 6.27 28.30 3.38
N LEU A 415 6.72 29.36 2.71
CA LEU A 415 8.14 29.64 2.52
C LEU A 415 8.80 30.15 3.82
N ASP A 416 8.08 30.93 4.63
CA ASP A 416 8.50 31.35 5.98
C ASP A 416 8.72 30.14 6.89
N TYR A 417 7.75 29.21 6.94
CA TYR A 417 7.90 27.93 7.63
C TYR A 417 9.10 27.12 7.10
N CYS A 418 9.22 26.98 5.78
CA CYS A 418 10.29 26.22 5.15
C CYS A 418 11.67 26.74 5.55
N LEU A 419 11.85 28.07 5.68
CA LEU A 419 13.13 28.70 6.01
C LEU A 419 13.40 28.80 7.51
N ASN A 420 12.39 29.18 8.29
CA ASN A 420 12.58 29.60 9.67
C ASN A 420 12.18 28.53 10.70
N ILE A 421 11.42 27.52 10.27
CA ILE A 421 11.05 26.37 11.10
C ILE A 421 11.84 25.14 10.66
N SER A 422 11.70 24.72 9.40
CA SER A 422 12.29 23.45 8.94
C SER A 422 13.79 23.52 8.64
N ALA A 423 14.32 24.66 8.19
CA ALA A 423 15.74 24.78 7.84
C ALA A 423 16.68 25.01 9.04
N VAL A 424 16.12 25.12 10.25
CA VAL A 424 16.82 25.43 11.50
C VAL A 424 16.70 24.23 12.44
N ASP A 425 17.82 23.79 12.98
CA ASP A 425 17.83 22.76 14.03
C ASP A 425 17.27 23.38 15.32
N ASN A 426 16.11 22.89 15.79
CA ASN A 426 15.35 23.41 16.93
C ASN A 426 14.91 24.88 16.77
N PRO A 427 13.79 25.15 16.09
CA PRO A 427 13.30 26.52 15.90
C PRO A 427 12.93 27.18 17.24
N SER A 428 13.15 28.48 17.36
CA SER A 428 12.80 29.19 18.59
C SER A 428 11.28 29.21 18.79
N GLN A 429 10.85 28.97 20.03
CA GLN A 429 9.44 29.02 20.40
C GLN A 429 8.78 30.32 19.96
N GLN A 430 9.45 31.47 20.12
CA GLN A 430 8.95 32.76 19.66
C GLN A 430 8.60 32.79 18.17
N LYS A 431 9.42 32.14 17.32
CA LYS A 431 9.20 32.09 15.88
C LYS A 431 8.05 31.15 15.50
N VAL A 432 7.95 30.02 16.21
CA VAL A 432 6.81 29.10 16.09
C VAL A 432 5.52 29.84 16.45
N GLU A 433 5.47 30.52 17.60
CA GLU A 433 4.30 31.27 18.05
C GLU A 433 3.92 32.39 17.09
N GLU A 434 4.89 33.11 16.51
CA GLU A 434 4.65 34.17 15.52
C GLU A 434 3.91 33.61 14.29
N ILE A 435 4.40 32.51 13.72
CA ILE A 435 3.80 31.87 12.54
C ILE A 435 2.38 31.36 12.87
N VAL A 436 2.21 30.68 14.01
CA VAL A 436 0.91 30.16 14.45
C VAL A 436 -0.09 31.30 14.63
N THR A 437 0.30 32.35 15.35
CA THR A 437 -0.54 33.54 15.59
C THR A 437 -0.97 34.19 14.27
N ARG A 438 -0.04 34.35 13.32
CA ARG A 438 -0.33 34.92 12.01
C ARG A 438 -1.28 34.04 11.19
N CYS A 439 -1.07 32.73 11.18
CA CYS A 439 -1.94 31.79 10.49
C CYS A 439 -3.38 31.82 11.04
N MET A 440 -3.53 31.76 12.37
CA MET A 440 -4.85 31.72 13.03
C MET A 440 -5.61 33.05 12.86
N ASN A 441 -4.93 34.20 12.96
CA ASN A 441 -5.56 35.51 12.69
C ASN A 441 -6.04 35.64 11.23
N LEU A 442 -5.24 35.16 10.28
CA LEU A 442 -5.63 35.15 8.86
C LEU A 442 -6.80 34.21 8.60
N TYR A 443 -6.82 33.06 9.27
CA TYR A 443 -7.92 32.10 9.21
C TYR A 443 -9.23 32.74 9.68
N GLN A 444 -9.26 33.33 10.87
CA GLN A 444 -10.45 34.01 11.43
C GLN A 444 -10.94 35.18 10.58
N SER A 445 -10.02 36.06 10.15
CA SER A 445 -10.38 37.25 9.36
C SER A 445 -10.92 36.88 7.98
N SER A 446 -10.42 35.78 7.38
CA SER A 446 -10.94 35.24 6.13
C SER A 446 -12.35 34.66 6.28
N ALA A 447 -12.64 33.97 7.39
CA ALA A 447 -13.96 33.42 7.69
C ALA A 447 -15.02 34.52 7.90
N THR A 448 -14.69 35.56 8.65
CA THR A 448 -15.59 36.70 8.91
C THR A 448 -15.96 37.44 7.62
N SER A 449 -15.02 37.55 6.68
CA SER A 449 -15.20 38.19 5.37
C SER A 449 -16.09 37.40 4.41
N GLU A 450 -16.29 36.11 4.64
CA GLU A 450 -17.18 35.23 3.87
C GLU A 450 -18.61 35.19 4.45
N ILE A 451 -18.73 35.14 5.78
CA ILE A 451 -20.02 35.19 6.49
C ILE A 451 -20.74 36.51 6.22
N ALA A 452 -20.03 37.64 6.25
CA ALA A 452 -20.58 38.96 5.93
C ALA A 452 -21.07 39.11 4.47
N LYS A 453 -20.71 38.18 3.58
CA LYS A 453 -21.12 38.17 2.16
C LYS A 453 -22.26 37.21 1.86
N THR A 454 -22.39 36.12 2.62
CA THR A 454 -23.53 35.20 2.52
C THR A 454 -24.84 35.86 2.93
N GLU A 455 -24.79 36.83 3.86
CA GLU A 455 -25.94 37.67 4.23
C GLU A 455 -26.36 38.70 3.15
N LYS A 456 -25.48 39.00 2.17
CA LYS A 456 -25.74 39.97 1.08
C LYS A 456 -26.11 39.34 -0.28
N GLY A 457 -26.68 38.13 -0.27
CA GLY A 457 -27.50 37.63 -1.38
C GLY A 457 -26.76 37.07 -2.60
N SER A 458 -25.44 36.93 -2.61
CA SER A 458 -24.75 36.16 -3.65
C SER A 458 -24.59 34.70 -3.19
N LYS A 459 -25.52 33.84 -3.60
CA LYS A 459 -25.32 32.38 -3.63
C LYS A 459 -24.24 32.06 -4.68
N GLY A 460 -22.97 32.31 -4.35
CA GLY A 460 -21.85 31.63 -4.97
C GLY A 460 -21.63 30.35 -4.18
N GLU A 461 -21.94 29.22 -4.80
CA GLU A 461 -21.81 27.88 -4.24
C GLU A 461 -20.35 27.58 -3.87
N SER A 462 -19.88 27.99 -2.70
CA SER A 462 -18.88 27.19 -1.99
C SER A 462 -19.68 26.05 -1.38
N SER A 463 -19.82 24.94 -2.12
CA SER A 463 -20.39 23.74 -1.55
C SER A 463 -19.56 23.39 -0.32
N THR A 464 -20.21 23.10 0.80
CA THR A 464 -19.64 22.58 2.06
C THR A 464 -18.84 21.27 1.91
N ILE A 465 -18.49 20.89 0.68
CA ILE A 465 -17.91 19.64 0.22
C ILE A 465 -16.42 19.82 -0.18
N GLU A 466 -15.98 21.04 -0.52
CA GLU A 466 -14.62 21.26 -1.05
C GLU A 466 -13.73 21.99 -0.03
N SER A 467 -12.52 21.45 0.20
CA SER A 467 -11.46 22.11 0.98
C SER A 467 -11.16 23.49 0.44
N GLN A 468 -11.03 24.47 1.33
CA GLN A 468 -10.78 25.85 0.95
C GLN A 468 -9.28 26.19 1.06
N PRO A 469 -8.75 27.13 0.24
CA PRO A 469 -7.35 27.53 0.38
C PRO A 469 -6.98 28.02 1.78
N ARG A 470 -7.92 28.63 2.52
CA ARG A 470 -7.68 29.08 3.90
C ARG A 470 -7.38 27.94 4.88
N ASP A 471 -7.83 26.71 4.58
CA ASP A 471 -7.62 25.54 5.43
C ASP A 471 -6.12 25.25 5.62
N ASP A 472 -5.30 25.57 4.61
CA ASP A 472 -3.84 25.45 4.66
C ASP A 472 -3.24 26.26 5.81
N LEU A 473 -3.89 27.34 6.28
CA LEU A 473 -3.42 28.13 7.42
C LEU A 473 -3.49 27.35 8.73
N CYS A 474 -4.59 26.63 8.97
CA CYS A 474 -4.73 25.78 10.16
C CYS A 474 -3.80 24.57 10.09
N ILE A 475 -3.64 23.97 8.90
CA ILE A 475 -2.69 22.87 8.69
C ILE A 475 -1.26 23.35 8.96
N LEU A 476 -0.86 24.50 8.41
CA LEU A 476 0.47 25.08 8.62
C LEU A 476 0.71 25.47 10.09
N ALA A 477 -0.31 25.99 10.78
CA ALA A 477 -0.24 26.27 12.21
C ALA A 477 -0.01 24.98 13.02
N ALA A 478 -0.76 23.92 12.72
CA ALA A 478 -0.56 22.61 13.35
C ALA A 478 0.84 22.04 13.07
N MET A 479 1.33 22.16 11.83
CA MET A 479 2.70 21.77 11.46
C MET A 479 3.74 22.55 12.27
N ALA A 480 3.61 23.88 12.36
CA ALA A 480 4.54 24.72 13.13
C ALA A 480 4.58 24.33 14.61
N ILE A 481 3.42 24.04 15.22
CA ILE A 481 3.33 23.56 16.61
C ILE A 481 4.09 22.24 16.79
N LEU A 482 3.97 21.32 15.84
CA LEU A 482 4.57 19.98 15.92
C LEU A 482 6.08 19.97 15.64
N SER A 483 6.56 20.88 14.79
CA SER A 483 7.97 20.97 14.40
C SER A 483 8.86 21.69 15.43
N GLY A 484 8.27 22.32 16.45
CA GLY A 484 8.99 22.98 17.54
C GLY A 484 9.51 22.05 18.64
N ASN A 485 9.41 20.73 18.47
CA ASN A 485 9.70 19.76 19.52
C ASN A 485 11.20 19.42 19.59
N ASP A 486 11.79 19.67 20.77
CA ASP A 486 13.14 19.24 21.12
C ASP A 486 13.15 17.72 21.32
N GLU A 487 13.99 16.98 20.59
CA GLU A 487 14.13 15.50 20.70
C GLU A 487 14.53 15.03 22.12
N GLN A 488 14.78 15.94 23.05
CA GLN A 488 15.30 15.68 24.40
C GLN A 488 14.23 15.71 25.52
N SER A 489 12.97 16.10 25.23
CA SER A 489 11.89 16.17 26.25
C SER A 489 10.56 15.60 25.74
N ASP A 490 10.28 14.32 26.07
CA ASP A 490 9.04 13.62 25.72
C ASP A 490 7.77 14.34 26.26
N ALA A 491 7.88 15.04 27.40
CA ALA A 491 6.73 15.69 28.05
C ALA A 491 6.27 16.98 27.34
N ALA A 492 7.19 17.80 26.84
CA ALA A 492 6.86 19.01 26.08
C ALA A 492 6.25 18.66 24.70
N SER A 493 6.71 17.55 24.11
CA SER A 493 6.24 17.03 22.83
C SER A 493 4.74 16.70 22.85
N HIS A 494 4.24 16.02 23.89
CA HIS A 494 2.83 15.61 23.96
C HIS A 494 1.83 16.76 24.08
N VAL A 495 2.19 17.86 24.75
CA VAL A 495 1.31 19.04 24.88
C VAL A 495 1.14 19.74 23.52
N SER A 496 2.22 19.85 22.75
CA SER A 496 2.18 20.36 21.37
C SER A 496 1.24 19.55 20.48
N PHE A 497 1.23 18.21 20.62
CA PHE A 497 0.28 17.36 19.90
C PHE A 497 -1.18 17.66 20.26
N VAL A 498 -1.50 17.93 21.54
CA VAL A 498 -2.89 18.17 21.97
C VAL A 498 -3.36 19.49 21.39
N ARG A 499 -2.50 20.51 21.40
CA ARG A 499 -2.79 21.81 20.78
C ARG A 499 -2.96 21.71 19.27
N ALA A 500 -2.06 20.99 18.59
CA ALA A 500 -2.17 20.77 17.15
C ALA A 500 -3.49 20.06 16.80
N ALA A 501 -3.89 19.04 17.58
CA ALA A 501 -5.19 18.39 17.43
C ALA A 501 -6.36 19.36 17.63
N ALA A 502 -6.32 20.24 18.64
CA ALA A 502 -7.37 21.24 18.86
C ALA A 502 -7.53 22.20 17.67
N VAL A 503 -6.42 22.67 17.08
CA VAL A 503 -6.43 23.51 15.86
C VAL A 503 -7.04 22.76 14.67
N LEU A 504 -6.70 21.48 14.50
CA LEU A 504 -7.23 20.65 13.43
C LEU A 504 -8.71 20.30 13.63
N GLU A 505 -9.16 20.07 14.86
CA GLU A 505 -10.57 19.85 15.17
C GLU A 505 -11.41 21.11 14.84
N ARG A 506 -10.90 22.30 15.18
CA ARG A 506 -11.53 23.55 14.74
C ARG A 506 -11.66 23.63 13.21
N LEU A 507 -10.61 23.23 12.49
CA LEU A 507 -10.64 23.17 11.03
C LEU A 507 -11.68 22.15 10.52
N VAL A 508 -11.81 20.97 11.14
CA VAL A 508 -12.78 19.95 10.74
C VAL A 508 -14.22 20.38 11.04
N VAL A 509 -14.46 21.22 12.05
CA VAL A 509 -15.79 21.84 12.25
C VAL A 509 -16.17 22.73 11.07
N ASP A 510 -15.24 23.55 10.58
CA ASP A 510 -15.49 24.48 9.48
C ASP A 510 -15.44 23.80 8.10
N SER A 511 -14.57 22.80 7.93
CA SER A 511 -14.30 22.06 6.70
C SER A 511 -14.30 20.52 6.95
N PRO A 512 -15.47 19.88 7.15
CA PRO A 512 -15.58 18.49 7.61
C PRO A 512 -14.96 17.41 6.72
N HIS A 513 -14.74 17.72 5.45
CA HIS A 513 -14.19 16.81 4.45
C HIS A 513 -12.71 17.07 4.14
N ASN A 514 -12.03 17.92 4.90
CA ASN A 514 -10.61 18.20 4.71
C ASN A 514 -9.76 16.96 5.05
N TYR A 515 -9.31 16.24 4.02
CA TYR A 515 -8.61 14.97 4.19
C TYR A 515 -7.24 15.12 4.85
N GLN A 516 -6.56 16.27 4.68
CA GLN A 516 -5.26 16.54 5.32
C GLN A 516 -5.44 16.62 6.84
N ALA A 517 -6.43 17.40 7.28
CA ALA A 517 -6.75 17.55 8.69
C ALA A 517 -7.20 16.22 9.31
N LEU A 518 -8.12 15.50 8.65
CA LEU A 518 -8.60 14.19 9.11
C LEU A 518 -7.44 13.18 9.21
N LEU A 519 -6.53 13.14 8.24
CA LEU A 519 -5.40 12.21 8.24
C LEU A 519 -4.39 12.53 9.35
N MET A 520 -4.09 13.82 9.57
CA MET A 520 -3.25 14.27 10.68
C MET A 520 -3.89 13.91 12.03
N LEU A 521 -5.19 14.19 12.21
CA LEU A 521 -5.92 13.83 13.41
C LEU A 521 -5.90 12.33 13.68
N VAL A 522 -6.11 11.48 12.66
CA VAL A 522 -6.00 10.01 12.80
C VAL A 522 -4.63 9.62 13.36
N ARG A 523 -3.53 10.18 12.84
CA ARG A 523 -2.17 9.88 13.33
C ARG A 523 -1.94 10.38 14.76
N ILE A 524 -2.37 11.62 15.06
CA ILE A 524 -2.23 12.21 16.39
C ILE A 524 -3.02 11.41 17.42
N TYR A 525 -4.26 11.03 17.11
CA TYR A 525 -5.08 10.20 18.00
C TYR A 525 -4.49 8.81 18.21
N LEU A 526 -3.91 8.20 17.17
CA LEU A 526 -3.18 6.94 17.36
C LEU A 526 -1.96 7.12 18.25
N LEU A 527 -1.19 8.23 18.13
CA LEU A 527 -0.05 8.55 19.00
C LEU A 527 -0.48 8.73 20.46
N PHE A 528 -1.66 9.30 20.69
CA PHE A 528 -2.26 9.37 22.03
C PHE A 528 -2.82 8.04 22.53
N GLY A 529 -2.87 6.99 21.70
CA GLY A 529 -3.58 5.77 22.07
C GLY A 529 -5.10 5.93 22.11
N ALA A 530 -5.64 7.06 21.63
CA ALA A 530 -7.06 7.37 21.52
C ALA A 530 -7.67 6.68 20.29
N GLY A 531 -7.68 5.34 20.33
CA GLY A 531 -7.99 4.52 19.16
C GLY A 531 -9.43 4.61 18.66
N SER A 532 -10.41 4.83 19.56
CA SER A 532 -11.81 4.98 19.15
C SER A 532 -12.06 6.30 18.42
N LEU A 533 -11.43 7.38 18.89
CA LEU A 533 -11.49 8.68 18.22
C LEU A 533 -10.80 8.62 16.86
N ALA A 534 -9.62 8.00 16.77
CA ALA A 534 -8.94 7.71 15.51
C ALA A 534 -9.82 6.93 14.53
N PHE A 535 -10.58 5.95 15.03
CA PHE A 535 -11.52 5.16 14.23
C PHE A 535 -12.64 6.02 13.67
N SER A 536 -13.28 6.81 14.53
CA SER A 536 -14.38 7.69 14.15
C SER A 536 -13.92 8.69 13.07
N THR A 537 -12.73 9.27 13.23
CA THR A 537 -12.13 10.22 12.29
C THR A 537 -11.74 9.52 10.98
N PHE A 538 -11.18 8.31 11.03
CA PHE A 538 -10.86 7.54 9.84
C PHE A 538 -12.11 7.15 9.03
N SER A 539 -13.22 6.86 9.71
CA SER A 539 -14.50 6.54 9.05
C SER A 539 -15.02 7.71 8.19
N LYS A 540 -14.82 8.96 8.63
CA LYS A 540 -15.20 10.19 7.90
C LYS A 540 -14.49 10.29 6.54
N MET A 541 -13.27 9.73 6.42
CA MET A 541 -12.48 9.75 5.17
C MET A 541 -13.05 8.83 4.07
N SER A 542 -13.96 7.90 4.41
CA SER A 542 -14.61 7.01 3.43
C SER A 542 -13.65 6.22 2.52
N VAL A 543 -12.55 5.71 3.09
CA VAL A 543 -11.50 4.94 2.39
C VAL A 543 -12.09 3.70 1.69
N LYS A 544 -11.82 3.54 0.39
CA LYS A 544 -12.37 2.48 -0.47
C LYS A 544 -11.33 1.90 -1.43
N GLN A 545 -11.51 0.63 -1.79
CA GLN A 545 -10.79 -0.06 -2.87
C GLN A 545 -9.26 0.07 -2.73
N MET A 546 -8.57 0.59 -3.75
CA MET A 546 -7.10 0.73 -3.81
C MET A 546 -6.52 1.49 -2.62
N GLN A 547 -7.31 2.38 -2.01
CA GLN A 547 -6.86 3.15 -0.85
C GLN A 547 -6.57 2.26 0.37
N TYR A 548 -7.10 1.02 0.43
CA TYR A 548 -6.69 0.03 1.43
C TYR A 548 -5.23 -0.42 1.27
N ASP A 549 -4.69 -0.37 0.05
CA ASP A 549 -3.28 -0.69 -0.21
C ASP A 549 -2.38 0.53 0.02
N THR A 550 -2.81 1.71 -0.45
CA THR A 550 -1.96 2.90 -0.51
C THR A 550 -2.05 3.81 0.72
N VAL A 551 -3.23 4.07 1.28
CA VAL A 551 -3.44 5.12 2.32
C VAL A 551 -3.87 4.56 3.67
N ALA A 552 -4.64 3.46 3.71
CA ALA A 552 -5.23 2.94 4.96
C ALA A 552 -4.21 2.47 6.00
N HIS A 553 -2.96 2.25 5.59
CA HIS A 553 -1.84 1.98 6.48
C HIS A 553 -1.65 3.10 7.54
N ASN A 554 -2.08 4.33 7.25
CA ASN A 554 -2.04 5.43 8.21
C ASN A 554 -2.86 5.16 9.47
N PHE A 555 -3.94 4.39 9.34
CA PHE A 555 -4.79 3.97 10.44
C PHE A 555 -4.42 2.56 10.95
N PHE A 556 -4.20 1.62 10.04
CA PHE A 556 -4.07 0.21 10.40
C PHE A 556 -2.72 -0.19 11.02
N THR A 557 -1.66 0.61 10.84
CA THR A 557 -0.33 0.27 11.36
C THR A 557 -0.36 0.17 12.89
N ARG A 558 -0.04 -1.02 13.44
CA ARG A 558 0.00 -1.32 14.88
C ARG A 558 -1.35 -1.17 15.61
N LEU A 559 -2.46 -1.02 14.89
CA LEU A 559 -3.79 -0.85 15.47
C LEU A 559 -4.15 -2.01 16.42
N ALA A 560 -3.77 -3.24 16.09
CA ALA A 560 -4.02 -4.43 16.93
C ALA A 560 -3.27 -4.41 18.29
N THR A 561 -2.32 -3.49 18.47
CA THR A 561 -1.59 -3.27 19.73
C THR A 561 -1.86 -1.91 20.36
N ILE A 562 -2.74 -1.10 19.76
CA ILE A 562 -3.17 0.19 20.31
C ILE A 562 -4.64 0.07 20.74
N HIS A 563 -5.49 -0.44 19.85
CA HIS A 563 -6.93 -0.58 20.08
C HIS A 563 -7.44 -1.86 19.40
N PRO A 564 -7.24 -3.05 20.00
CA PRO A 564 -7.69 -4.32 19.41
C PRO A 564 -9.17 -4.65 19.66
N HIS A 565 -9.85 -3.94 20.55
CA HIS A 565 -11.22 -4.19 20.97
C HIS A 565 -12.19 -3.29 20.20
N SER A 566 -13.48 -3.63 20.20
CA SER A 566 -14.50 -2.76 19.60
C SER A 566 -14.79 -1.55 20.50
N ALA A 567 -14.84 -0.37 19.89
CA ALA A 567 -15.31 0.87 20.49
C ALA A 567 -16.82 0.80 20.80
N PRO A 568 -17.35 1.64 21.71
CA PRO A 568 -18.78 1.71 21.96
C PRO A 568 -19.59 2.03 20.69
N PRO A 569 -20.77 1.41 20.51
CA PRO A 569 -21.59 1.66 19.34
C PRO A 569 -22.16 3.07 19.35
N THR A 570 -22.06 3.78 18.23
CA THR A 570 -22.75 5.05 17.96
C THR A 570 -23.90 4.83 16.98
N GLU A 571 -24.95 5.66 17.03
CA GLU A 571 -26.22 5.41 16.30
C GLU A 571 -26.07 5.29 14.77
N SER A 572 -24.99 5.81 14.19
CA SER A 572 -24.73 5.82 12.75
C SER A 572 -23.57 4.95 12.28
N ALA A 573 -22.79 4.34 13.19
CA ALA A 573 -21.58 3.62 12.80
C ALA A 573 -21.86 2.16 12.40
N GLU A 574 -21.32 1.72 11.26
CA GLU A 574 -21.34 0.31 10.91
C GLU A 574 -20.34 -0.47 11.78
N ARG A 575 -20.48 -1.80 11.84
CA ARG A 575 -19.53 -2.64 12.59
C ARG A 575 -18.08 -2.41 12.15
N LYS A 576 -17.82 -2.19 10.86
CA LYS A 576 -16.48 -1.93 10.34
C LYS A 576 -15.91 -0.58 10.81
N ASP A 577 -16.75 0.31 11.33
CA ASP A 577 -16.42 1.67 11.77
C ASP A 577 -16.18 1.76 13.29
N ILE A 578 -16.33 0.64 14.01
CA ILE A 578 -16.12 0.53 15.47
C ILE A 578 -15.33 -0.72 15.89
N ASP A 579 -15.31 -1.78 15.08
CA ASP A 579 -14.65 -3.06 15.38
C ASP A 579 -13.39 -3.22 14.52
N PRO A 580 -12.17 -3.14 15.11
CA PRO A 580 -10.90 -3.28 14.39
C PRO A 580 -10.81 -4.58 13.59
N GLN A 581 -11.31 -5.70 14.14
CA GLN A 581 -11.29 -6.97 13.43
C GLN A 581 -12.16 -6.91 12.17
N ALA A 582 -13.33 -6.29 12.24
CA ALA A 582 -14.21 -6.08 11.09
C ALA A 582 -13.58 -5.15 10.04
N ALA A 583 -12.88 -4.09 10.47
CA ALA A 583 -12.16 -3.19 9.56
C ALA A 583 -11.02 -3.89 8.81
N PHE A 584 -10.19 -4.68 9.50
CA PHE A 584 -9.16 -5.48 8.82
C PHE A 584 -9.77 -6.47 7.83
N ILE A 585 -10.87 -7.14 8.20
CA ILE A 585 -11.59 -8.05 7.30
C ILE A 585 -12.10 -7.31 6.06
N GLN A 586 -12.62 -6.10 6.22
CA GLN A 586 -13.09 -5.29 5.11
C GLN A 586 -11.94 -4.93 4.15
N ALA A 587 -10.78 -4.55 4.68
CA ALA A 587 -9.58 -4.30 3.89
C ALA A 587 -9.11 -5.57 3.15
N LEU A 588 -9.10 -6.73 3.81
CA LEU A 588 -8.74 -8.02 3.20
C LEU A 588 -9.74 -8.48 2.12
N ASN A 589 -11.02 -8.14 2.27
CA ASN A 589 -12.04 -8.40 1.26
C ASN A 589 -11.78 -7.61 -0.04
N PHE A 590 -11.19 -6.41 0.04
CA PHE A 590 -10.74 -5.67 -1.15
C PHE A 590 -9.70 -6.49 -1.92
N PHE A 591 -8.63 -6.97 -1.29
CA PHE A 591 -7.59 -7.74 -2.00
C PHE A 591 -8.16 -9.00 -2.68
N ARG A 592 -9.06 -9.72 -2.02
CA ARG A 592 -9.77 -10.87 -2.61
C ARG A 592 -10.62 -10.46 -3.81
N THR A 593 -11.36 -9.36 -3.69
CA THR A 593 -12.22 -8.86 -4.77
C THR A 593 -11.39 -8.38 -5.95
N ALA A 594 -10.28 -7.67 -5.68
CA ALA A 594 -9.34 -7.18 -6.67
C ALA A 594 -8.72 -8.32 -7.48
N ASP A 595 -8.32 -9.43 -6.84
CA ASP A 595 -7.83 -10.62 -7.56
C ASP A 595 -8.89 -11.18 -8.52
N LEU A 596 -10.15 -11.32 -8.08
CA LEU A 596 -11.23 -11.80 -8.94
C LEU A 596 -11.57 -10.84 -10.09
N THR A 597 -11.60 -9.52 -9.83
CA THR A 597 -11.95 -8.53 -10.85
C THR A 597 -10.83 -8.34 -11.87
N THR A 598 -9.57 -8.31 -11.42
CA THR A 598 -8.40 -8.19 -12.32
C THR A 598 -8.32 -9.38 -13.27
N MET A 599 -8.58 -10.60 -12.80
CA MET A 599 -8.66 -11.79 -13.66
C MET A 599 -9.70 -11.66 -14.78
N ARG A 600 -10.90 -11.14 -14.45
CA ARG A 600 -11.97 -10.91 -15.42
C ARG A 600 -11.62 -9.82 -16.42
N PHE A 601 -11.08 -8.68 -15.94
CA PHE A 601 -10.69 -7.56 -16.80
C PHE A 601 -9.51 -7.92 -17.71
N ARG A 602 -8.55 -8.70 -17.22
CA ARG A 602 -7.43 -9.20 -18.02
C ARG A 602 -7.93 -10.05 -19.21
N THR A 603 -8.84 -10.99 -18.94
CA THR A 603 -9.41 -11.86 -19.98
C THR A 603 -10.20 -11.05 -21.01
N ARG A 604 -11.09 -10.16 -20.54
CA ARG A 604 -11.90 -9.30 -21.42
C ARG A 604 -11.03 -8.33 -22.22
N GLY A 605 -10.05 -7.69 -21.60
CA GLY A 605 -9.13 -6.76 -22.26
C GLY A 605 -8.36 -7.43 -23.39
N LEU A 606 -7.95 -8.70 -23.21
CA LEU A 606 -7.29 -9.45 -24.27
C LEU A 606 -8.24 -9.78 -25.44
N GLU A 607 -9.51 -10.10 -25.15
CA GLU A 607 -10.54 -10.32 -26.16
C GLU A 607 -10.87 -9.06 -26.96
N GLU A 608 -10.88 -7.90 -26.31
CA GLU A 608 -11.12 -6.59 -26.92
C GLU A 608 -9.88 -6.04 -27.65
N GLY A 609 -8.70 -6.60 -27.37
CA GLY A 609 -7.42 -6.24 -28.00
C GLY A 609 -6.72 -5.07 -27.34
N SER A 610 -6.93 -4.85 -26.03
CA SER A 610 -6.28 -3.80 -25.25
C SER A 610 -5.04 -4.34 -24.52
N TYR A 611 -3.97 -4.59 -25.27
CA TYR A 611 -2.81 -5.37 -24.81
C TYR A 611 -1.99 -4.67 -23.72
N THR A 612 -1.80 -3.35 -23.81
CA THR A 612 -1.04 -2.57 -22.82
C THR A 612 -1.73 -2.58 -21.46
N ASN A 613 -3.05 -2.36 -21.44
CA ASN A 613 -3.85 -2.44 -20.23
C ASN A 613 -3.86 -3.85 -19.63
N VAL A 614 -3.85 -4.90 -20.47
CA VAL A 614 -3.79 -6.30 -20.00
C VAL A 614 -2.47 -6.59 -19.29
N GLU A 615 -1.35 -6.12 -19.82
CA GLU A 615 -0.03 -6.20 -19.17
C GLU A 615 -0.04 -5.45 -17.83
N GLU A 616 -0.56 -4.22 -17.79
CA GLU A 616 -0.67 -3.43 -16.56
C GLU A 616 -1.57 -4.08 -15.52
N ILE A 617 -2.65 -4.75 -15.92
CA ILE A 617 -3.51 -5.52 -15.03
C ILE A 617 -2.76 -6.74 -14.45
N VAL A 618 -1.92 -7.41 -15.25
CA VAL A 618 -1.07 -8.52 -14.78
C VAL A 618 -0.10 -8.01 -13.71
N GLU A 619 0.55 -6.88 -13.97
CA GLU A 619 1.47 -6.25 -13.01
C GLU A 619 0.74 -5.81 -11.74
N LEU A 620 -0.40 -5.14 -11.88
CA LEU A 620 -1.23 -4.70 -10.76
C LEU A 620 -1.64 -5.89 -9.88
N ARG A 621 -2.05 -7.00 -10.49
CA ARG A 621 -2.41 -8.22 -9.75
C ARG A 621 -1.23 -8.79 -8.98
N LYS A 622 -0.03 -8.85 -9.60
CA LYS A 622 1.22 -9.29 -8.94
C LYS A 622 1.58 -8.36 -7.77
N ARG A 623 1.44 -7.04 -7.96
CA ARG A 623 1.68 -6.03 -6.93
C ARG A 623 0.74 -6.21 -5.74
N LEU A 624 -0.57 -6.34 -5.98
CA LEU A 624 -1.57 -6.50 -4.94
C LEU A 624 -1.48 -7.87 -4.23
N SER A 625 -1.15 -8.94 -4.95
CA SER A 625 -0.98 -10.27 -4.34
C SER A 625 0.17 -10.29 -3.34
N ASN A 626 1.25 -9.56 -3.65
CA ASN A 626 2.47 -9.50 -2.85
C ASN A 626 2.53 -8.25 -1.94
N SER A 627 1.42 -7.52 -1.80
CA SER A 627 1.36 -6.29 -1.00
C SER A 627 1.72 -6.56 0.47
N ILE A 628 2.58 -5.69 1.03
CA ILE A 628 2.86 -5.66 2.47
C ILE A 628 1.60 -5.41 3.30
N CYS A 629 0.74 -4.47 2.90
CA CYS A 629 -0.50 -4.14 3.61
C CYS A 629 -1.40 -5.37 3.74
N ARG A 630 -1.53 -6.16 2.66
CA ARG A 630 -2.31 -7.41 2.66
C ARG A 630 -1.85 -8.38 3.77
N ARG A 631 -0.54 -8.53 3.94
CA ARG A 631 0.05 -9.44 4.95
C ARG A 631 -0.04 -8.87 6.36
N VAL A 632 0.26 -7.58 6.53
CA VAL A 632 0.14 -6.86 7.81
C VAL A 632 -1.30 -6.95 8.34
N TYR A 633 -2.30 -6.68 7.51
CA TYR A 633 -3.70 -6.70 7.94
C TYR A 633 -4.17 -8.11 8.32
N ALA A 634 -3.70 -9.15 7.62
CA ALA A 634 -4.02 -10.52 7.98
C ALA A 634 -3.40 -10.93 9.33
N LEU A 635 -2.14 -10.53 9.57
CA LEU A 635 -1.43 -10.76 10.82
C LEU A 635 -2.07 -10.01 12.00
N ASP A 636 -2.37 -8.72 11.82
CA ASP A 636 -2.96 -7.88 12.87
C ASP A 636 -4.42 -8.24 13.14
N ALA A 637 -5.20 -8.68 12.13
CA ALA A 637 -6.53 -9.24 12.37
C ALA A 637 -6.48 -10.46 13.30
N ARG A 638 -5.50 -11.36 13.08
CA ARG A 638 -5.27 -12.53 13.95
C ARG A 638 -4.76 -12.14 15.33
N ARG A 639 -3.91 -11.12 15.43
CA ARG A 639 -3.46 -10.56 16.71
C ARG A 639 -4.63 -10.00 17.52
N ALA A 640 -5.47 -9.16 16.92
CA ALA A 640 -6.68 -8.65 17.55
C ALA A 640 -7.57 -9.81 18.03
N GLN A 641 -7.81 -10.81 17.17
CA GLN A 641 -8.57 -12.01 17.53
C GLN A 641 -7.97 -12.77 18.74
N ARG A 642 -6.64 -12.87 18.82
CA ARG A 642 -5.96 -13.51 19.96
C ARG A 642 -6.15 -12.73 21.25
N LEU A 643 -6.06 -11.40 21.21
CA LEU A 643 -6.15 -10.55 22.39
C LEU A 643 -7.57 -10.48 22.95
N VAL A 644 -8.55 -10.18 22.10
CA VAL A 644 -9.92 -9.85 22.55
C VAL A 644 -10.97 -10.91 22.19
N GLY A 645 -10.61 -11.94 21.42
CA GLY A 645 -11.53 -12.97 20.92
C GLY A 645 -12.13 -12.61 19.56
N GLY A 646 -13.12 -13.39 19.10
CA GLY A 646 -13.78 -13.19 17.82
C GLY A 646 -13.74 -14.42 16.90
N ASP A 647 -14.35 -14.29 15.72
CA ASP A 647 -14.55 -15.40 14.78
C ASP A 647 -13.22 -15.97 14.26
N PRO A 648 -13.11 -17.31 14.09
CA PRO A 648 -11.92 -17.95 13.53
C PRO A 648 -11.46 -17.37 12.18
N LEU A 649 -10.21 -16.93 12.10
CA LEU A 649 -9.62 -16.31 10.92
C LEU A 649 -8.78 -17.26 10.04
N GLY A 650 -9.06 -18.57 10.08
CA GLY A 650 -8.29 -19.59 9.35
C GLY A 650 -8.28 -19.41 7.82
N ARG A 651 -9.23 -18.67 7.26
CA ARG A 651 -9.25 -18.32 5.82
C ARG A 651 -8.05 -17.45 5.38
N PHE A 652 -7.28 -16.89 6.31
CA PHE A 652 -6.10 -16.09 6.04
C PHE A 652 -4.79 -16.84 6.29
N ASP A 653 -4.83 -18.16 6.55
CA ASP A 653 -3.65 -18.98 6.82
C ASP A 653 -2.59 -18.88 5.71
N GLU A 654 -3.00 -18.96 4.44
CA GLU A 654 -2.08 -18.86 3.29
C GLU A 654 -1.40 -17.49 3.22
N ILE A 655 -2.15 -16.41 3.46
CA ILE A 655 -1.62 -15.03 3.41
C ILE A 655 -0.56 -14.80 4.49
N VAL A 656 -0.80 -15.35 5.70
CA VAL A 656 0.09 -15.15 6.85
C VAL A 656 1.35 -16.01 6.74
N ARG A 657 1.27 -17.18 6.10
CA ARG A 657 2.42 -18.06 5.88
C ARG A 657 3.31 -17.62 4.71
N ASP A 658 2.78 -16.80 3.81
CA ASP A 658 3.48 -16.34 2.62
C ASP A 658 4.78 -15.58 2.98
N ASP A 659 5.90 -16.13 2.51
CA ASP A 659 7.26 -15.60 2.66
C ASP A 659 7.85 -15.10 1.34
N ALA A 660 7.07 -15.04 0.26
CA ALA A 660 7.52 -14.49 -1.02
C ALA A 660 7.92 -13.00 -0.88
N PRO A 661 8.76 -12.47 -1.78
CA PRO A 661 9.13 -11.05 -1.78
C PRO A 661 7.91 -10.13 -1.73
N ILE A 662 7.99 -9.08 -0.90
CA ILE A 662 6.91 -8.10 -0.73
C ILE A 662 7.00 -6.97 -1.75
N VAL A 663 5.87 -6.34 -2.03
CA VAL A 663 5.80 -5.04 -2.69
C VAL A 663 5.18 -4.03 -1.74
N ASP A 664 5.84 -2.89 -1.57
CA ASP A 664 5.37 -1.79 -0.74
C ASP A 664 4.70 -0.73 -1.60
N GLY A 665 3.37 -0.67 -1.53
CA GLY A 665 2.55 0.31 -2.24
C GLY A 665 2.08 1.47 -1.36
N ARG A 666 2.60 1.61 -0.13
CA ARG A 666 2.17 2.66 0.80
C ARG A 666 2.64 4.04 0.31
N GLU A 667 1.73 5.00 0.29
CA GLU A 667 2.02 6.38 -0.09
C GLU A 667 1.98 7.31 1.12
N TYR A 668 3.06 8.05 1.33
CA TYR A 668 3.23 8.99 2.45
C TYR A 668 3.07 10.46 2.02
N THR A 669 2.96 10.72 0.72
CA THR A 669 2.80 12.06 0.12
C THR A 669 1.43 12.68 0.35
N ALA A 670 0.51 11.93 0.98
CA ALA A 670 -0.81 12.41 1.30
C ALA A 670 -0.79 13.57 2.31
N PHE A 671 0.26 13.72 3.13
CA PHE A 671 0.43 14.83 4.06
C PHE A 671 1.04 16.06 3.38
N MET A 672 0.58 17.26 3.77
CA MET A 672 1.27 18.48 3.39
C MET A 672 2.69 18.49 3.95
N SER A 673 3.68 18.74 3.09
CA SER A 673 5.09 18.89 3.48
C SER A 673 5.61 20.25 3.01
N CYS A 674 5.94 21.11 3.98
CA CYS A 674 6.57 22.41 3.77
C CYS A 674 8.04 22.41 4.24
N GLU A 675 8.61 21.21 4.42
CA GLU A 675 9.95 21.04 4.96
C GLU A 675 11.05 21.67 4.09
N PHE A 676 12.22 21.93 4.63
CA PHE A 676 13.34 22.40 3.86
C PHE A 676 13.90 21.27 2.98
N PRO A 677 14.37 21.51 1.74
CA PRO A 677 14.99 20.47 0.93
C PRO A 677 16.11 19.74 1.70
N GLY A 678 16.02 18.40 1.76
CA GLY A 678 16.96 17.54 2.50
C GLY A 678 16.49 17.13 3.90
N GLN A 679 15.44 17.76 4.45
CA GLN A 679 14.83 17.33 5.72
C GLN A 679 13.88 16.14 5.52
N PRO A 680 13.65 15.32 6.57
CA PRO A 680 12.62 14.28 6.55
C PRO A 680 11.24 14.84 6.21
N ASP A 681 10.41 14.07 5.51
CA ASP A 681 9.03 14.47 5.25
C ASP A 681 8.21 14.61 6.53
N PHE A 682 7.29 15.58 6.54
CA PHE A 682 6.51 15.93 7.73
C PHE A 682 5.73 14.75 8.34
N GLU A 683 5.27 13.81 7.52
CA GLU A 683 4.57 12.60 8.01
C GLU A 683 5.38 11.77 9.01
N GLN A 684 6.72 11.85 8.95
CA GLN A 684 7.59 11.09 9.84
C GLN A 684 7.45 11.53 11.30
N TYR A 685 7.15 12.82 11.55
CA TYR A 685 6.84 13.34 12.89
C TYR A 685 5.53 12.76 13.45
N LEU A 686 4.63 12.33 12.57
CA LEU A 686 3.33 11.75 12.91
C LEU A 686 3.31 10.22 12.87
N ARG A 687 4.45 9.59 12.57
CA ARG A 687 4.52 8.14 12.33
C ARG A 687 4.58 7.37 13.65
N LEU A 688 3.79 6.30 13.73
CA LEU A 688 3.80 5.36 14.86
C LEU A 688 5.05 4.48 14.82
N GLY A 689 6.19 5.00 15.27
CA GLY A 689 7.48 4.30 15.24
C GLY A 689 7.95 3.94 13.82
N PRO A 690 8.94 3.03 13.69
CA PRO A 690 9.49 2.66 12.39
C PRO A 690 8.45 1.98 11.48
N ALA A 691 8.49 2.30 10.18
CA ALA A 691 7.57 1.73 9.19
C ALA A 691 7.80 0.20 9.07
N PRO A 692 6.79 -0.66 9.29
CA PRO A 692 6.92 -2.12 9.17
C PRO A 692 7.39 -2.54 7.78
N LYS A 693 8.34 -3.47 7.70
CA LYS A 693 8.86 -4.08 6.46
C LYS A 693 9.07 -5.59 6.67
N GLU A 694 10.15 -6.16 6.15
CA GLU A 694 10.39 -7.60 6.12
C GLU A 694 10.67 -8.21 7.50
N ASN A 695 11.43 -7.54 8.39
CA ASN A 695 11.72 -8.12 9.71
C ASN A 695 10.47 -8.06 10.61
N TRP A 696 9.68 -6.99 10.51
CA TRP A 696 8.39 -6.92 11.21
C TRP A 696 7.47 -8.07 10.79
N LEU A 697 7.33 -8.31 9.48
CA LEU A 697 6.53 -9.43 8.98
C LEU A 697 7.07 -10.78 9.47
N ALA A 698 8.38 -10.97 9.45
CA ALA A 698 8.99 -12.20 9.94
C ALA A 698 8.75 -12.42 11.45
N SER A 699 8.87 -11.39 12.28
CA SER A 699 8.54 -11.43 13.71
C SER A 699 7.06 -11.73 13.96
N ALA A 700 6.17 -11.08 13.23
CA ALA A 700 4.74 -11.32 13.33
C ALA A 700 4.35 -12.75 12.88
N ARG A 701 5.02 -13.30 11.86
CA ARG A 701 4.87 -14.71 11.45
C ARG A 701 5.35 -15.69 12.51
N ILE A 702 6.48 -15.44 13.17
CA ILE A 702 6.96 -16.25 14.31
C ILE A 702 5.90 -16.29 15.40
N THR A 703 5.34 -15.12 15.74
CA THR A 703 4.27 -15.00 16.73
C THR A 703 3.04 -15.80 16.32
N ASP A 704 2.59 -15.69 15.07
CA ASP A 704 1.42 -16.44 14.60
C ASP A 704 1.67 -17.96 14.60
N GLN A 705 2.84 -18.41 14.15
CA GLN A 705 3.25 -19.80 14.19
C GLN A 705 3.31 -20.36 15.61
N LEU A 706 3.83 -19.61 16.58
CA LEU A 706 3.81 -19.97 18.00
C LEU A 706 2.40 -20.32 18.47
N PHE A 707 1.42 -19.44 18.20
CA PHE A 707 0.04 -19.71 18.58
C PHE A 707 -0.58 -20.88 17.81
N ASN A 708 -0.23 -21.09 16.54
CA ASN A 708 -0.69 -22.24 15.78
C ASN A 708 -0.18 -23.56 16.37
N VAL A 709 1.10 -23.61 16.78
CA VAL A 709 1.71 -24.78 17.44
C VAL A 709 1.05 -25.04 18.79
N LEU A 710 0.93 -24.02 19.65
CA LEU A 710 0.32 -24.15 20.98
C LEU A 710 -1.13 -24.62 20.91
N LYS A 711 -1.93 -24.08 19.98
CA LYS A 711 -3.30 -24.53 19.72
C LYS A 711 -3.33 -25.98 19.19
N GLY A 712 -2.40 -26.35 18.32
CA GLY A 712 -2.25 -27.71 17.81
C GLY A 712 -1.99 -28.74 18.92
N ILE A 713 -1.09 -28.41 19.85
CA ILE A 713 -0.81 -29.23 21.05
C ILE A 713 -2.06 -29.38 21.90
N ALA A 714 -2.78 -28.28 22.16
CA ALA A 714 -3.98 -28.29 23.00
C ALA A 714 -5.10 -29.20 22.46
N ILE A 715 -5.20 -29.36 21.14
CA ILE A 715 -6.22 -30.16 20.44
C ILE A 715 -5.68 -31.56 20.05
N GLN A 716 -4.42 -31.89 20.36
CA GLN A 716 -3.76 -33.14 19.97
C GLN A 716 -3.72 -33.37 18.45
N LYS A 717 -3.63 -32.30 17.66
CA LYS A 717 -3.50 -32.39 16.19
C LYS A 717 -2.08 -32.88 15.85
N PRO A 718 -1.89 -33.93 15.02
CA PRO A 718 -0.56 -34.35 14.60
C PRO A 718 0.14 -33.22 13.83
N LEU A 719 1.43 -33.04 14.11
CA LEU A 719 2.29 -32.08 13.40
C LEU A 719 2.22 -32.34 11.90
N THR A 720 1.86 -31.32 11.11
CA THR A 720 2.02 -31.35 9.66
C THR A 720 3.50 -31.10 9.31
N PRO A 721 4.05 -31.76 8.27
CA PRO A 721 5.45 -31.62 7.85
C PRO A 721 5.89 -30.21 7.41
N GLU A 722 4.99 -29.24 7.33
CA GLU A 722 5.25 -27.84 6.92
C GLU A 722 5.67 -26.92 8.07
N MET A 723 5.80 -27.43 9.30
CA MET A 723 6.08 -26.63 10.50
C MET A 723 7.59 -26.48 10.78
N ASP A 724 8.38 -26.26 9.74
CA ASP A 724 9.80 -25.95 9.91
C ASP A 724 9.94 -24.66 10.73
N LEU A 725 10.84 -24.69 11.71
CA LEU A 725 11.19 -23.51 12.50
C LEU A 725 11.64 -22.41 11.52
N PRO A 726 11.05 -21.21 11.56
CA PRO A 726 11.54 -20.10 10.78
C PRO A 726 12.99 -19.84 11.18
N ASP A 727 13.88 -19.88 10.19
CA ASP A 727 15.30 -19.71 10.39
C ASP A 727 15.59 -18.29 10.90
N LEU A 728 15.94 -18.19 12.17
CA LEU A 728 16.22 -16.92 12.85
C LEU A 728 17.45 -16.21 12.27
N SER A 729 18.32 -16.93 11.55
CA SER A 729 19.44 -16.32 10.83
C SER A 729 19.00 -15.45 9.64
N LYS A 730 17.73 -15.59 9.19
CA LYS A 730 17.13 -14.73 8.16
C LYS A 730 16.57 -13.41 8.71
N LEU A 731 16.46 -13.25 10.04
CA LEU A 731 16.12 -11.96 10.65
C LEU A 731 17.40 -11.13 10.73
N SER A 732 17.51 -10.09 9.92
CA SER A 732 18.64 -9.16 10.03
C SER A 732 18.43 -8.27 11.26
N VAL A 733 19.00 -8.67 12.40
CA VAL A 733 18.93 -7.92 13.67
C VAL A 733 19.94 -6.75 13.69
N THR A 734 20.75 -6.59 12.64
CA THR A 734 21.96 -5.75 12.65
C THR A 734 21.87 -4.43 11.89
N GLU A 735 20.77 -4.10 11.20
CA GLU A 735 20.64 -2.85 10.42
C GLU A 735 19.26 -2.17 10.61
N PRO A 736 19.15 -0.83 10.41
CA PRO A 736 18.17 0.03 11.06
C PRO A 736 16.72 -0.34 10.75
N THR A 737 15.94 -0.30 11.82
CA THR A 737 14.99 -1.36 12.15
C THR A 737 13.56 -0.96 11.89
N ASP A 738 12.86 -1.70 11.04
CA ASP A 738 11.41 -1.63 10.79
C ASP A 738 10.54 -2.09 11.98
N GLN A 739 11.12 -2.10 13.19
CA GLN A 739 10.54 -2.60 14.43
C GLN A 739 10.82 -1.63 15.59
N THR A 740 9.85 -1.48 16.50
CA THR A 740 10.01 -0.79 17.79
C THR A 740 10.94 -1.58 18.73
N ALA A 741 11.41 -0.97 19.82
CA ALA A 741 12.21 -1.67 20.84
C ALA A 741 11.43 -2.85 21.46
N VAL A 742 10.13 -2.66 21.73
CA VAL A 742 9.21 -3.69 22.23
C VAL A 742 9.07 -4.83 21.23
N GLU A 743 8.93 -4.54 19.94
CA GLU A 743 8.80 -5.56 18.89
C GLU A 743 10.08 -6.39 18.74
N LYS A 744 11.27 -5.78 18.85
CA LYS A 744 12.55 -6.51 18.83
C LYS A 744 12.68 -7.46 20.00
N GLU A 745 12.41 -6.95 21.21
CA GLU A 745 12.47 -7.72 22.45
C GLU A 745 11.50 -8.90 22.40
N THR A 746 10.24 -8.65 22.03
CA THR A 746 9.19 -9.68 21.99
C THR A 746 9.38 -10.67 20.85
N SER A 747 9.96 -10.27 19.71
CA SER A 747 10.37 -11.18 18.64
C SER A 747 11.36 -12.23 19.14
N LYS A 748 12.35 -11.81 19.95
CA LYS A 748 13.31 -12.73 20.58
C LYS A 748 12.61 -13.71 21.51
N ILE A 749 11.74 -13.21 22.38
CA ILE A 749 11.00 -14.04 23.35
C ILE A 749 10.04 -15.02 22.66
N HIS A 750 9.29 -14.58 21.65
CA HIS A 750 8.37 -15.44 20.89
C HIS A 750 9.12 -16.52 20.09
N SER A 751 10.32 -16.23 19.62
CA SER A 751 11.19 -17.23 19.00
C SER A 751 11.62 -18.33 19.99
N GLU A 752 12.05 -17.94 21.19
CA GLU A 752 12.41 -18.89 22.25
C GLU A 752 11.18 -19.72 22.69
N LEU A 753 10.00 -19.09 22.81
CA LEU A 753 8.75 -19.80 23.09
C LEU A 753 8.35 -20.75 21.96
N LEU A 754 8.57 -20.39 20.69
CA LEU A 754 8.30 -21.25 19.54
C LEU A 754 9.21 -22.47 19.54
N ARG A 755 10.49 -22.29 19.89
CA ARG A 755 11.45 -23.38 20.08
C ARG A 755 10.99 -24.36 21.17
N VAL A 756 10.49 -23.84 22.30
CA VAL A 756 9.94 -24.70 23.37
C VAL A 756 8.66 -25.40 22.93
N ALA A 757 7.73 -24.70 22.28
CA ALA A 757 6.46 -25.26 21.83
C ALA A 757 6.66 -26.37 20.79
N THR A 758 7.58 -26.20 19.82
CA THR A 758 7.90 -27.23 18.83
C THR A 758 8.58 -28.45 19.45
N PHE A 759 9.44 -28.25 20.46
CA PHE A 759 10.00 -29.35 21.26
C PHE A 759 8.88 -30.13 21.99
N MET A 760 7.94 -29.45 22.63
CA MET A 760 6.78 -30.09 23.28
C MET A 760 5.91 -30.87 22.28
N ALA A 761 5.79 -30.39 21.05
CA ALA A 761 5.05 -31.06 19.99
C ALA A 761 5.76 -32.34 19.46
N GLY A 762 7.04 -32.56 19.82
CA GLY A 762 7.80 -33.77 19.47
C GLY A 762 8.87 -33.57 18.40
N SER A 763 9.23 -32.31 18.06
CA SER A 763 10.34 -32.03 17.16
C SER A 763 11.68 -32.48 17.76
N LYS A 764 12.57 -33.02 16.92
CA LYS A 764 13.95 -33.37 17.28
C LYS A 764 14.95 -32.24 17.02
N SER A 765 14.50 -31.09 16.52
CA SER A 765 15.34 -29.93 16.17
C SER A 765 15.94 -29.22 17.38
N THR A 766 15.42 -29.47 18.58
CA THR A 766 15.80 -28.78 19.81
C THR A 766 16.12 -29.81 20.88
N THR A 767 17.27 -29.66 21.54
CA THR A 767 17.63 -30.53 22.66
C THR A 767 16.93 -30.11 23.96
N PRO A 768 16.74 -31.01 24.94
CA PRO A 768 16.18 -30.64 26.23
C PRO A 768 16.93 -29.48 26.91
N GLU A 769 18.26 -29.41 26.78
CA GLU A 769 19.10 -28.36 27.34
C GLU A 769 18.85 -27.00 26.67
N GLN A 770 18.62 -26.99 25.35
CA GLN A 770 18.27 -25.78 24.61
C GLN A 770 16.87 -25.29 24.97
N ALA A 771 15.91 -26.21 25.13
CA ALA A 771 14.56 -25.88 25.57
C ALA A 771 14.57 -25.34 27.01
N ASP A 772 15.39 -25.91 27.89
CA ASP A 772 15.57 -25.40 29.24
C ASP A 772 16.20 -24.00 29.21
N LYS A 773 17.31 -23.79 28.49
CA LYS A 773 17.93 -22.47 28.32
C LYS A 773 16.92 -21.42 27.82
N ALA A 774 16.13 -21.75 26.81
CA ALA A 774 15.07 -20.89 26.28
C ALA A 774 14.07 -20.47 27.38
N LEU A 775 13.62 -21.42 28.21
CA LEU A 775 12.75 -21.13 29.34
C LEU A 775 13.43 -20.24 30.41
N SER A 776 14.74 -20.36 30.61
CA SER A 776 15.49 -19.46 31.50
C SER A 776 15.42 -18.01 31.02
N GLU A 777 15.70 -17.80 29.72
CA GLU A 777 15.68 -16.46 29.14
C GLU A 777 14.29 -15.82 29.23
N VAL A 778 13.22 -16.63 29.09
CA VAL A 778 11.84 -16.17 29.24
C VAL A 778 11.51 -15.87 30.72
N GLU A 779 12.00 -16.67 31.66
CA GLU A 779 11.85 -16.41 33.11
C GLU A 779 12.54 -15.10 33.52
N ASP A 780 13.78 -14.89 33.07
CA ASP A 780 14.55 -13.66 33.33
C ASP A 780 13.83 -12.43 32.75
N TRP A 781 13.28 -12.58 31.53
CA TRP A 781 12.49 -11.53 30.88
C TRP A 781 11.22 -11.18 31.67
N LEU A 782 10.46 -12.17 32.15
CA LEU A 782 9.28 -11.92 32.98
C LEU A 782 9.62 -11.20 34.29
N ASN A 783 10.74 -11.55 34.93
CA ASN A 783 11.21 -10.87 36.14
C ASN A 783 11.60 -9.41 35.86
N ALA A 784 12.20 -9.12 34.70
CA ALA A 784 12.44 -7.75 34.27
C ALA A 784 11.13 -6.98 34.06
N LYS A 785 10.13 -7.59 33.39
CA LYS A 785 8.81 -6.95 33.19
C LYS A 785 8.03 -6.75 34.49
N LYS A 786 8.13 -7.68 35.43
CA LYS A 786 7.61 -7.53 36.79
C LYS A 786 8.18 -6.28 37.46
N THR A 787 9.50 -6.09 37.35
CA THR A 787 10.18 -4.91 37.92
C THR A 787 9.70 -3.62 37.25
N SER A 788 9.59 -3.57 35.92
CA SER A 788 9.12 -2.38 35.20
C SER A 788 7.65 -2.03 35.45
N LEU A 789 6.84 -2.99 35.90
CA LEU A 789 5.41 -2.81 36.20
C LEU A 789 5.12 -2.61 37.69
N THR A 790 6.11 -2.79 38.57
CA THR A 790 5.88 -2.66 40.02
C THR A 790 5.54 -1.20 40.34
N LEU A 791 4.40 -1.00 41.01
CA LEU A 791 3.92 0.31 41.41
C LEU A 791 4.61 0.77 42.70
N ASN A 792 5.05 2.03 42.73
CA ASN A 792 5.54 2.67 43.94
C ASN A 792 4.38 3.14 44.84
N GLU A 793 4.68 3.80 45.96
CA GLU A 793 3.67 4.33 46.89
C GLU A 793 2.71 5.33 46.23
N ALA A 794 3.18 6.06 45.22
CA ALA A 794 2.37 7.01 44.43
C ALA A 794 1.56 6.34 43.30
N GLN A 795 1.52 5.01 43.24
CA GLN A 795 0.86 4.23 42.19
C GLN A 795 1.45 4.52 40.78
N ILE A 796 2.76 4.74 40.69
CA ILE A 796 3.50 4.97 39.44
C ILE A 796 4.50 3.84 39.24
N SER A 797 4.60 3.32 38.02
CA SER A 797 5.62 2.33 37.63
C SER A 797 6.66 2.94 36.68
N PRO A 798 7.86 2.34 36.56
CA PRO A 798 8.85 2.73 35.56
C PRO A 798 8.31 2.76 34.13
N LEU A 799 7.43 1.81 33.76
CA LEU A 799 6.80 1.79 32.44
C LEU A 799 5.95 3.05 32.20
N MET A 800 5.17 3.48 33.19
CA MET A 800 4.36 4.70 33.06
C MET A 800 5.24 5.94 32.89
N ILE A 801 6.32 6.05 33.66
CA ILE A 801 7.22 7.20 33.58
C ILE A 801 7.82 7.34 32.18
N SER A 802 8.16 6.22 31.55
CA SER A 802 8.80 6.23 30.24
C SER A 802 7.84 6.28 29.05
N THR A 803 6.52 6.12 29.25
CA THR A 803 5.57 5.99 28.12
C THR A 803 4.24 6.70 28.30
N ALA A 804 3.92 7.26 29.46
CA ALA A 804 2.64 7.94 29.67
C ALA A 804 2.75 9.44 29.39
N ILE A 805 1.62 10.05 29.03
CA ILE A 805 1.50 11.50 28.88
C ILE A 805 1.50 12.13 30.27
N CYS A 806 2.38 13.11 30.49
CA CYS A 806 2.40 13.91 31.70
C CYS A 806 1.79 15.29 31.42
N LEU A 807 0.60 15.56 31.96
CA LEU A 807 -0.05 16.87 31.81
C LEU A 807 0.49 17.91 32.81
N HIS A 808 0.94 17.46 34.00
CA HIS A 808 1.48 18.30 35.08
C HIS A 808 2.69 17.64 35.77
N ASP A 809 3.69 18.43 36.17
CA ASP A 809 4.80 18.05 37.07
C ASP A 809 5.42 16.65 36.86
N GLY A 810 5.63 16.26 35.59
CA GLY A 810 6.20 14.95 35.26
C GLY A 810 5.39 13.76 35.79
N THR A 811 4.11 13.97 36.14
CA THR A 811 3.23 12.93 36.65
C THR A 811 2.46 12.26 35.50
N PRO A 812 2.61 10.94 35.31
CA PRO A 812 1.83 10.17 34.34
C PRO A 812 0.34 10.40 34.55
N THR A 813 -0.36 10.86 33.52
CA THR A 813 -1.79 11.19 33.56
C THR A 813 -2.59 10.32 32.61
N ALA A 814 -2.18 10.22 31.33
CA ALA A 814 -2.87 9.44 30.30
C ALA A 814 -1.95 8.46 29.57
N ALA A 815 -2.52 7.45 28.91
CA ALA A 815 -1.74 6.49 28.12
C ALA A 815 -1.30 7.11 26.79
N THR A 816 -0.16 6.66 26.26
CA THR A 816 0.23 6.87 24.85
C THR A 816 0.07 5.57 24.06
N TRP A 817 0.28 5.66 22.75
CA TRP A 817 0.45 4.49 21.90
C TRP A 817 1.58 3.56 22.35
N GLU A 818 2.68 4.09 22.90
CA GLU A 818 3.83 3.30 23.34
C GLU A 818 3.48 2.48 24.58
N TYR A 819 2.76 3.09 25.53
CA TYR A 819 2.26 2.38 26.71
C TYR A 819 1.34 1.24 26.29
N LEU A 820 0.34 1.52 25.44
CA LEU A 820 -0.61 0.51 24.98
C LEU A 820 0.08 -0.58 24.15
N HIS A 821 1.00 -0.21 23.26
CA HIS A 821 1.77 -1.15 22.44
C HIS A 821 2.62 -2.08 23.31
N ALA A 822 3.29 -1.55 24.35
CA ALA A 822 4.03 -2.34 25.32
C ALA A 822 3.12 -3.31 26.10
N VAL A 823 1.97 -2.81 26.57
CA VAL A 823 1.03 -3.59 27.37
C VAL A 823 0.34 -4.68 26.54
N PHE A 824 -0.21 -4.38 25.37
CA PHE A 824 -0.89 -5.38 24.53
C PHE A 824 0.08 -6.42 24.00
N THR A 825 1.33 -6.04 23.66
CA THR A 825 2.34 -7.01 23.25
C THR A 825 2.74 -7.92 24.42
N LEU A 826 2.93 -7.37 25.62
CA LEU A 826 3.15 -8.17 26.83
C LEU A 826 1.97 -9.13 27.10
N LEU A 827 0.74 -8.66 26.97
CA LEU A 827 -0.45 -9.50 27.14
C LEU A 827 -0.55 -10.62 26.09
N GLU A 828 -0.16 -10.35 24.84
CA GLU A 828 -0.03 -11.39 23.80
C GLU A 828 1.00 -12.46 24.23
N THR A 829 2.17 -12.04 24.73
CA THR A 829 3.21 -12.96 25.22
C THR A 829 2.74 -13.76 26.45
N LEU A 830 2.11 -13.12 27.44
CA LEU A 830 1.56 -13.79 28.63
C LEU A 830 0.49 -14.81 28.26
N LYS A 831 -0.30 -14.55 27.22
CA LYS A 831 -1.29 -15.51 26.71
C LYS A 831 -0.63 -16.73 26.05
N ALA A 832 0.44 -16.54 25.28
CA ALA A 832 1.22 -17.65 24.75
C ALA A 832 1.83 -18.50 25.87
N LEU A 833 2.36 -17.85 26.90
CA LEU A 833 2.91 -18.48 28.10
C LEU A 833 1.85 -19.26 28.90
N SER A 834 0.66 -18.68 29.11
CA SER A 834 -0.49 -19.34 29.74
C SER A 834 -0.85 -20.66 29.03
N LEU A 835 -0.94 -20.62 27.70
CA LEU A 835 -1.20 -21.81 26.87
C LEU A 835 -0.09 -22.85 26.95
N LEU A 836 1.17 -22.41 26.99
CA LEU A 836 2.34 -23.28 27.12
C LEU A 836 2.35 -23.99 28.48
N VAL A 837 2.20 -23.24 29.57
CA VAL A 837 2.15 -23.78 30.94
C VAL A 837 0.97 -24.76 31.06
N ALA A 838 -0.22 -24.38 30.61
CA ALA A 838 -1.40 -25.24 30.64
C ALA A 838 -1.19 -26.55 29.85
N SER A 839 -0.47 -26.48 28.73
CA SER A 839 -0.15 -27.65 27.91
C SER A 839 0.92 -28.54 28.56
N ALA A 840 1.92 -27.94 29.21
CA ALA A 840 3.00 -28.65 29.90
C ALA A 840 2.51 -29.38 31.16
N SER A 841 1.52 -28.83 31.87
CA SER A 841 0.94 -29.45 33.07
C SER A 841 -0.01 -30.62 32.76
N ARG A 842 -0.46 -30.81 31.51
CA ARG A 842 -1.31 -31.94 31.11
C ARG A 842 -0.48 -33.23 31.06
N LYS A 843 -0.89 -34.25 31.83
CA LYS A 843 -0.29 -35.60 31.81
C LYS A 843 -0.62 -36.34 30.50
N SER A 844 0.01 -35.99 29.39
CA SER A 844 -0.05 -36.77 28.14
C SER A 844 1.21 -37.66 28.03
N SER A 845 1.02 -38.94 27.69
CA SER A 845 2.04 -39.99 27.82
C SER A 845 3.04 -40.07 26.65
N LYS A 846 3.08 -39.08 25.75
CA LYS A 846 3.92 -39.12 24.52
C LYS A 846 4.70 -37.83 24.19
N SER A 847 4.55 -36.75 24.94
CA SER A 847 5.26 -35.48 24.69
C SER A 847 6.61 -35.39 25.44
N ALA A 848 7.58 -34.70 24.84
CA ALA A 848 8.87 -34.43 25.48
C ALA A 848 8.67 -33.65 26.79
N LYS A 849 9.38 -34.02 27.87
CA LYS A 849 9.18 -33.44 29.21
C LYS A 849 10.05 -32.20 29.40
N LEU A 850 9.40 -31.08 29.75
CA LEU A 850 10.07 -29.86 30.22
C LEU A 850 10.46 -29.98 31.70
N SER A 851 11.37 -29.11 32.15
CA SER A 851 11.73 -28.97 33.56
C SER A 851 10.51 -28.59 34.39
N LYS A 852 10.07 -29.49 35.29
CA LYS A 852 8.89 -29.28 36.12
C LYS A 852 9.02 -28.06 37.02
N GLU A 853 10.19 -27.87 37.63
CA GLU A 853 10.47 -26.74 38.53
C GLU A 853 10.32 -25.39 37.82
N ARG A 854 10.77 -25.27 36.56
CA ARG A 854 10.63 -24.04 35.77
C ARG A 854 9.20 -23.78 35.34
N VAL A 855 8.49 -24.83 34.91
CA VAL A 855 7.07 -24.70 34.55
C VAL A 855 6.26 -24.25 35.77
N ASP A 856 6.54 -24.78 36.96
CA ASP A 856 5.87 -24.39 38.20
C ASP A 856 6.17 -22.93 38.59
N ARG A 857 7.41 -22.43 38.39
CA ARG A 857 7.74 -21.01 38.59
C ARG A 857 7.03 -20.09 37.61
N LEU A 858 7.04 -20.43 36.31
CA LEU A 858 6.32 -19.69 35.28
C LEU A 858 4.81 -19.68 35.54
N ALA A 859 4.25 -20.77 36.06
CA ALA A 859 2.84 -20.85 36.46
C ALA A 859 2.47 -19.86 37.58
N GLY A 860 3.42 -19.46 38.42
CA GLY A 860 3.25 -18.40 39.42
C GLY A 860 3.50 -17.00 38.86
N LEU A 861 4.57 -16.81 38.08
CA LEU A 861 4.96 -15.50 37.53
C LEU A 861 3.97 -14.95 36.50
N VAL A 862 3.40 -15.80 35.64
CA VAL A 862 2.50 -15.35 34.55
C VAL A 862 1.24 -14.65 35.08
N PRO A 863 0.47 -15.23 36.03
CA PRO A 863 -0.66 -14.54 36.65
C PRO A 863 -0.24 -13.28 37.44
N GLU A 864 0.92 -13.30 38.08
CA GLU A 864 1.43 -12.15 38.85
C GLU A 864 1.70 -10.94 37.95
N VAL A 865 2.44 -11.14 36.85
CA VAL A 865 2.72 -10.08 35.87
C VAL A 865 1.42 -9.60 35.21
N PHE A 866 0.49 -10.50 34.91
CA PHE A 866 -0.82 -10.14 34.37
C PHE A 866 -1.63 -9.22 35.31
N GLU A 867 -1.66 -9.51 36.61
CA GLU A 867 -2.33 -8.65 37.59
C GLU A 867 -1.59 -7.33 37.82
N LEU A 868 -0.25 -7.31 37.72
CA LEU A 868 0.52 -6.06 37.73
C LEU A 868 0.15 -5.19 36.52
N THR A 869 0.07 -5.76 35.32
CA THR A 869 -0.40 -5.03 34.13
C THR A 869 -1.79 -4.42 34.35
N ARG A 870 -2.75 -5.19 34.86
CA ARG A 870 -4.10 -4.68 35.16
C ARG A 870 -4.10 -3.61 36.26
N SER A 871 -3.22 -3.73 37.25
CA SER A 871 -3.10 -2.75 38.33
C SER A 871 -2.54 -1.42 37.83
N ASN A 872 -1.57 -1.46 36.90
CA ASN A 872 -1.10 -0.27 36.20
C ASN A 872 -2.23 0.41 35.41
N THR A 873 -3.00 -0.38 34.64
CA THR A 873 -4.15 0.15 33.88
C THR A 873 -5.19 0.81 34.79
N ARG A 874 -5.50 0.21 35.94
CA ARG A 874 -6.41 0.80 36.94
C ARG A 874 -5.88 2.11 37.50
N ALA A 875 -4.57 2.19 37.79
CA ALA A 875 -3.95 3.40 38.31
C ALA A 875 -3.98 4.56 37.30
N LEU A 876 -3.71 4.30 36.01
CA LEU A 876 -3.88 5.32 34.97
C LEU A 876 -5.34 5.75 34.81
N LYS A 877 -6.28 4.79 34.80
CA LYS A 877 -7.72 5.11 34.68
C LYS A 877 -8.18 6.05 35.80
N GLN A 878 -7.77 5.80 37.05
CA GLN A 878 -8.08 6.67 38.18
C GLN A 878 -7.54 8.09 38.04
N ARG A 879 -6.40 8.26 37.35
CA ARG A 879 -5.76 9.56 37.13
C ARG A 879 -6.45 10.35 36.02
N ILE A 880 -6.86 9.70 34.94
CA ILE A 880 -7.63 10.33 33.86
C ILE A 880 -8.98 10.83 34.39
N SER A 881 -9.68 10.02 35.17
CA SER A 881 -10.98 10.40 35.74
C SER A 881 -10.87 11.35 36.96
N ALA A 882 -9.68 11.89 37.27
CA ALA A 882 -9.50 12.77 38.42
C ALA A 882 -10.18 14.14 38.19
N PRO A 883 -10.77 14.76 39.23
CA PRO A 883 -11.36 16.09 39.11
C PRO A 883 -10.32 17.13 38.66
N GLY A 884 -10.68 17.97 37.67
CA GLY A 884 -9.85 19.07 37.18
C GLY A 884 -8.92 18.73 36.00
N VAL A 885 -8.84 17.46 35.58
CA VAL A 885 -8.04 17.06 34.39
C VAL A 885 -8.56 17.72 33.11
N LEU A 886 -9.88 17.76 32.92
CA LEU A 886 -10.49 18.42 31.76
C LEU A 886 -10.12 19.90 31.69
N SER A 887 -10.33 20.64 32.78
CA SER A 887 -9.97 22.06 32.88
C SER A 887 -8.48 22.27 32.64
N SER A 888 -7.64 21.38 33.17
CA SER A 888 -6.20 21.42 32.95
C SER A 888 -5.83 21.24 31.47
N MET A 889 -6.49 20.33 30.74
CA MET A 889 -6.23 20.14 29.32
C MET A 889 -6.62 21.38 28.50
N VAL A 890 -7.76 21.99 28.84
CA VAL A 890 -8.21 23.24 28.21
C VAL A 890 -7.19 24.36 28.48
N ASP A 891 -6.76 24.51 29.73
CA ASP A 891 -5.74 25.50 30.12
C ASP A 891 -4.40 25.24 29.43
N LEU A 892 -3.96 23.98 29.29
CA LEU A 892 -2.72 23.61 28.60
C LEU A 892 -2.75 23.96 27.10
N VAL A 893 -3.90 23.79 26.43
CA VAL A 893 -4.04 24.16 25.02
C VAL A 893 -3.89 25.66 24.84
N ILE A 894 -4.50 26.46 25.72
CA ILE A 894 -4.52 27.92 25.62
C ILE A 894 -3.22 28.55 26.16
N GLN A 895 -2.87 28.27 27.42
CA GLN A 895 -1.85 28.99 28.18
C GLN A 895 -0.44 28.40 28.01
N GLY A 896 -0.34 27.11 27.71
CA GLY A 896 0.92 26.36 27.69
C GLY A 896 1.16 25.59 28.97
N SER A 897 2.30 24.92 29.07
CA SER A 897 2.71 24.24 30.30
C SER A 897 3.34 25.23 31.28
N GLU A 898 3.43 24.87 32.56
CA GLU A 898 4.04 25.76 33.57
C GLU A 898 5.51 26.10 33.26
N SER A 899 6.22 25.20 32.57
CA SER A 899 7.60 25.41 32.12
C SER A 899 7.72 26.18 30.80
N ASP A 900 6.60 26.31 30.06
CA ASP A 900 6.58 26.81 28.68
C ASP A 900 5.33 27.65 28.41
N ILE A 901 5.23 28.78 29.13
CA ILE A 901 4.07 29.69 29.07
C ILE A 901 4.12 30.49 27.76
N HIS A 902 3.04 30.43 27.00
CA HIS A 902 2.94 31.12 25.72
C HIS A 902 2.82 32.63 25.83
N SER A 903 3.17 33.32 24.75
CA SER A 903 2.90 34.75 24.63
C SER A 903 1.39 35.04 24.78
N LYS A 904 1.07 36.16 25.45
CA LYS A 904 -0.32 36.61 25.63
C LYS A 904 -1.07 36.78 24.30
N ASP A 905 -0.34 37.12 23.25
CA ASP A 905 -0.89 37.29 21.91
C ASP A 905 -1.39 35.94 21.37
N LEU A 906 -0.58 34.88 21.48
CA LEU A 906 -1.00 33.53 21.08
C LEU A 906 -2.18 33.03 21.93
N GLN A 907 -2.14 33.23 23.25
CA GLN A 907 -3.24 32.85 24.15
C GLN A 907 -4.57 33.47 23.70
N THR A 908 -4.57 34.79 23.45
CA THR A 908 -5.77 35.53 23.00
C THR A 908 -6.29 35.02 21.66
N VAL A 909 -5.39 34.70 20.73
CA VAL A 909 -5.78 34.17 19.40
C VAL A 909 -6.34 32.76 19.51
N LEU A 910 -5.79 31.89 20.36
CA LEU A 910 -6.31 30.54 20.56
C LEU A 910 -7.67 30.55 21.26
N GLU A 911 -7.84 31.35 22.32
CA GLU A 911 -9.13 31.53 23.03
C GLU A 911 -10.24 31.97 22.07
N SER A 912 -9.95 32.96 21.22
CA SER A 912 -10.91 33.47 20.25
C SER A 912 -11.16 32.52 19.07
N SER A 913 -10.16 31.73 18.65
CA SER A 913 -10.26 30.86 17.46
C SER A 913 -10.96 29.55 17.74
N LEU A 914 -10.61 28.91 18.86
CA LEU A 914 -11.03 27.53 19.13
C LEU A 914 -12.45 27.46 19.67
N GLY A 915 -12.85 28.48 20.46
CA GLY A 915 -14.12 28.49 21.19
C GLY A 915 -14.05 27.59 22.43
N THR A 916 -14.49 28.13 23.57
CA THR A 916 -14.37 27.40 24.85
C THR A 916 -15.20 26.13 24.87
N SER A 917 -16.43 26.15 24.33
CA SER A 917 -17.33 25.01 24.34
C SER A 917 -16.86 23.88 23.42
N GLU A 918 -16.36 24.20 22.22
CA GLU A 918 -15.81 23.23 21.29
C GLU A 918 -14.50 22.61 21.82
N LEU A 919 -13.66 23.41 22.47
CA LEU A 919 -12.43 22.93 23.10
C LEU A 919 -12.71 22.00 24.28
N GLU A 920 -13.68 22.33 25.13
CA GLU A 920 -14.14 21.45 26.21
C GLU A 920 -14.69 20.12 25.68
N LEU A 921 -15.46 20.15 24.59
CA LEU A 921 -15.97 18.95 23.93
C LEU A 921 -14.84 18.07 23.42
N PHE A 922 -13.88 18.64 22.68
CA PHE A 922 -12.70 17.93 22.18
C PHE A 922 -11.90 17.27 23.31
N CYS A 923 -11.59 18.01 24.38
CA CYS A 923 -10.85 17.46 25.50
C CYS A 923 -11.64 16.35 26.21
N GLY A 924 -12.97 16.49 26.33
CA GLY A 924 -13.86 15.45 26.85
C GLY A 924 -13.82 14.17 26.01
N GLU A 925 -14.01 14.27 24.69
CA GLU A 925 -13.95 13.13 23.77
C GLU A 925 -12.58 12.42 23.78
N LEU A 926 -11.49 13.19 23.90
CA LEU A 926 -10.15 12.63 24.03
C LEU A 926 -9.98 11.84 25.34
N MET A 927 -10.49 12.37 26.46
CA MET A 927 -10.48 11.67 27.75
C MET A 927 -11.30 10.37 27.71
N GLU A 928 -12.50 10.41 27.11
CA GLU A 928 -13.35 9.22 26.93
C GLU A 928 -12.62 8.16 26.10
N SER A 929 -11.97 8.56 24.99
CA SER A 929 -11.22 7.63 24.15
C SER A 929 -10.04 6.97 24.88
N TRP A 930 -9.36 7.69 25.78
CA TRP A 930 -8.32 7.11 26.62
C TRP A 930 -8.89 6.10 27.63
N GLU A 931 -10.02 6.41 28.27
CA GLU A 931 -10.67 5.48 29.19
C GLU A 931 -11.08 4.18 28.47
N GLU A 932 -11.64 4.30 27.26
CA GLU A 932 -11.98 3.17 26.41
C GLU A 932 -10.76 2.31 26.07
N ALA A 933 -9.65 2.94 25.68
CA ALA A 933 -8.40 2.24 25.36
C ALA A 933 -7.90 1.40 26.54
N LEU A 934 -7.93 1.97 27.76
CA LEU A 934 -7.57 1.28 29.00
C LEU A 934 -8.57 0.16 29.35
N ASP A 935 -9.87 0.36 29.11
CA ASP A 935 -10.87 -0.71 29.27
C ASP A 935 -10.62 -1.88 28.32
N GLY A 936 -10.09 -1.61 27.12
CA GLY A 936 -9.59 -2.61 26.19
C GLY A 936 -8.56 -3.56 26.80
N VAL A 937 -7.60 -3.02 27.55
CA VAL A 937 -6.60 -3.81 28.27
C VAL A 937 -7.27 -4.73 29.28
N MET A 938 -8.29 -4.22 29.99
CA MET A 938 -9.03 -4.96 31.01
C MET A 938 -9.89 -6.10 30.44
N ARG A 939 -10.23 -6.07 29.14
CA ARG A 939 -10.98 -7.11 28.43
C ARG A 939 -10.14 -8.35 28.08
N VAL A 940 -8.80 -8.23 28.03
CA VAL A 940 -7.92 -9.34 27.67
C VAL A 940 -7.95 -10.42 28.75
N LYS A 941 -8.00 -11.69 28.31
CA LYS A 941 -8.00 -12.89 29.17
C LYS A 941 -6.88 -13.85 28.77
N LEU A 942 -6.25 -14.46 29.77
CA LEU A 942 -5.21 -15.49 29.63
C LEU A 942 -5.76 -16.90 29.37
#